data_AF-A0A6C0LXJ8-F1
#
_entry.id   AF-A0A6C0LXJ8-F1
#
_cell.length_a   1.000
_cell.length_b   1.000
_cell.length_c   1.000
_cell.angle_alpha   90.00
_cell.angle_beta   90.00
_cell.angle_gamma   90.00
#
_symmetry.space_group_name_H-M   'P 1'
#
loop_
_entity.id
_entity.type
_entity.pdbx_description
1 polymer ?
#
loop_
_entity_poly.entity_id
_entity_poly.type
_entity_poly.pdbx_seq_one_letter_code
_entity_poly.pdbx_strand_id
1 'polypeptide(L)'
;MSNISHVFYSTSNTPYQHWQCDLLEYSFNKVQQDGKLWCLCSENEHDKNFTKKRTSKYSEIVKCPDWMKVDGKLWGIANKLESMKYWLDNNPSLSGTILFLDPDMCFVKPINEKVPKGKIIGQRWNDADMANHPMFKKYCPENLKNKLNNEVVFMYPFLINVVDLKKIVNRFVEISYEIHRNEGKWEADMYGIVIAALEMGLEIETKEIGCCNNWKNQRNNDYAVVHYPGRMLNCKNENIWFKQDFTKDTLTKPWKLKVHPNETTNKIEYQLIQTITELVRIQILERNTQMLYWNNVDLRDSLQNYHAQDKYISFQPWPGGFNNIRMSLEIAAVFAFLFNRKLVLPDKYHMYLLKNKSNMGDFFDKNSFGLHCISLTDFCKLKNIPNNWKEVEKISHVYDKVFDNGYICVPEIPKEDPIFSQLIKNRIVNELCDNDHEIIHFPKNLLGSFYLNIYSKRMKEASKYVAKHIHYKEHMFAEAYGIIDELGDREYYAIHIRRNDHQYKNLFISAEKIYQHIRDIVPEKSKLYIATDCKDKSFFNVLNEKYQTSFYSDYKGSSNKYLDYNLIGMIEQLICTRAKIFIGNDLSTFSSYIYRLRGYMRDIENKEYYLNTKKCLKNIKKISIKPTWIQTWMSTWGREHPEVWDFSNFNNETIFISIAAYRDPELEKTIADCFEMAEYPERLVIGVCLQDTLEKIENFKYKDHPQIRLNTMEYTKAKGVCYARWIIQTQLTGNEKYYLQIDSHSRFSKHWDSTLIEQIHQCPTNKPILSTYPNGYNINDDSKGYLNTKTIANIGYDKWLGRHLRTSGKGVVKSDKPIPASWTAAGFLFTYMEWKNEVEFPKRILFNGEEDVLFIKSFTNGWDIYCPPTSTIYHCYNDCRKQSKVKYRPLVWEDVQIKNNMDDLLEIIDGKGDIGTFRNLEDLRVKYGVCYKKRLIEDWAKKGIVNDGSGNYSLKKFVKDKFLDSELEPKTFKINTSGLDITAKYKVWIFAIENEYGDEILRDDIYGKDYFTGKKNTYTISSSSILKKLPYNYILMPRLEDGTELPRRCLKINWIKEEIKCPRSFKLDTSEIDFNLKYEFWIFALEDENNKEILRADIYDQQFLTGKTNLYTITDKNVLKKKPYKYILCPKLSNSSETTRYEKYIEWGDQPPIKKLTFELNTSNIDFEEEYKSWIFAIENEHNEEILRHDLVNNKYFTREKKHFTIDDPKVLRKNPYQYVLWPLKKNGQFGDKKIYRIK
;
A
#
# COMPACT_ATOMS: atom_id res chain seq x y z
N MET A 1 17.54 -25.06 -2.02
CA MET A 1 17.38 -24.44 -3.37
C MET A 1 16.27 -25.18 -4.10
N SER A 2 15.24 -24.48 -4.58
CA SER A 2 14.10 -25.11 -5.28
C SER A 2 14.51 -25.80 -6.58
N ASN A 3 13.83 -26.89 -6.96
CA ASN A 3 14.13 -27.63 -8.18
C ASN A 3 13.63 -26.89 -9.44
N ILE A 4 12.50 -26.18 -9.29
CA ILE A 4 11.89 -25.30 -10.30
C ILE A 4 11.96 -23.87 -9.78
N SER A 5 12.39 -22.95 -10.65
CA SER A 5 12.58 -21.53 -10.32
C SER A 5 11.40 -20.69 -10.80
N HIS A 6 10.86 -21.02 -11.98
CA HIS A 6 9.77 -20.31 -12.62
C HIS A 6 8.74 -21.29 -13.18
N VAL A 7 7.46 -20.99 -13.01
CA VAL A 7 6.35 -21.69 -13.64
C VAL A 7 5.58 -20.67 -14.45
N PHE A 8 5.16 -20.99 -15.65
CA PHE A 8 4.36 -20.05 -16.42
C PHE A 8 3.34 -20.68 -17.34
N TYR A 9 2.37 -19.84 -17.68
CA TYR A 9 1.40 -20.08 -18.72
C TYR A 9 1.09 -18.76 -19.44
N SER A 10 0.62 -18.86 -20.68
CA SER A 10 0.19 -17.71 -21.47
C SER A 10 -1.31 -17.72 -21.69
N THR A 11 -1.94 -16.57 -21.55
CA THR A 11 -3.39 -16.41 -21.74
C THR A 11 -3.69 -15.13 -22.49
N SER A 12 -4.85 -15.08 -23.13
CA SER A 12 -5.46 -13.83 -23.61
C SER A 12 -6.41 -13.30 -22.54
N ASN A 13 -6.61 -11.99 -22.51
CA ASN A 13 -7.53 -11.34 -21.57
C ASN A 13 -9.01 -11.58 -21.95
N THR A 14 -9.49 -12.83 -21.77
CA THR A 14 -10.84 -13.28 -22.14
C THR A 14 -11.55 -13.97 -20.96
N PRO A 15 -12.88 -13.83 -20.81
CA PRO A 15 -13.63 -14.58 -19.79
C PRO A 15 -13.50 -16.10 -19.93
N TYR A 16 -13.38 -16.62 -21.16
CA TYR A 16 -13.18 -18.04 -21.43
C TYR A 16 -11.91 -18.57 -20.77
N GLN A 17 -10.80 -17.85 -20.86
CA GLN A 17 -9.54 -18.29 -20.24
C GLN A 17 -9.41 -17.87 -18.78
N HIS A 18 -10.06 -16.78 -18.34
CA HIS A 18 -9.95 -16.28 -16.95
C HIS A 18 -10.24 -17.36 -15.91
N TRP A 19 -11.32 -18.13 -16.08
CA TRP A 19 -11.65 -19.17 -15.10
C TRP A 19 -10.68 -20.37 -15.14
N GLN A 20 -10.14 -20.70 -16.31
CA GLN A 20 -9.13 -21.76 -16.47
C GLN A 20 -7.84 -21.34 -15.77
N CYS A 21 -7.43 -20.09 -15.96
CA CYS A 21 -6.28 -19.49 -15.28
C CYS A 21 -6.49 -19.44 -13.76
N ASP A 22 -7.67 -19.05 -13.27
CA ASP A 22 -7.99 -19.06 -11.84
C ASP A 22 -7.92 -20.48 -11.26
N LEU A 23 -8.36 -21.51 -12.00
CA LEU A 23 -8.26 -22.92 -11.61
C LEU A 23 -6.81 -23.40 -11.58
N LEU A 24 -6.02 -23.09 -12.62
CA LEU A 24 -4.61 -23.44 -12.71
C LEU A 24 -3.83 -22.82 -11.54
N GLU A 25 -4.01 -21.53 -11.29
CA GLU A 25 -3.35 -20.79 -10.22
C GLU A 25 -3.74 -21.30 -8.83
N TYR A 26 -5.03 -21.58 -8.62
CA TYR A 26 -5.49 -22.19 -7.38
C TYR A 26 -4.85 -23.57 -7.17
N SER A 27 -4.84 -24.41 -8.20
CA SER A 27 -4.25 -25.74 -8.12
C SER A 27 -2.73 -25.69 -7.87
N PHE A 28 -2.02 -24.74 -8.48
CA PHE A 28 -0.61 -24.46 -8.24
C PHE A 28 -0.34 -24.17 -6.75
N ASN A 29 -1.14 -23.28 -6.14
CA ASN A 29 -1.01 -22.94 -4.73
C ASN A 29 -1.43 -24.11 -3.82
N LYS A 30 -2.50 -24.83 -4.17
CA LYS A 30 -3.00 -26.01 -3.42
C LYS A 30 -1.93 -27.08 -3.28
N VAL A 31 -1.25 -27.41 -4.38
CA VAL A 31 -0.19 -28.45 -4.38
C VAL A 31 1.15 -27.93 -3.86
N GLN A 32 1.26 -26.62 -3.58
CA GLN A 32 2.49 -25.96 -3.16
C GLN A 32 3.63 -26.20 -4.16
N GLN A 33 3.34 -25.98 -5.44
CA GLN A 33 4.33 -26.13 -6.51
C GLN A 33 5.49 -25.15 -6.33
N ASP A 34 6.72 -25.65 -6.37
CA ASP A 34 7.94 -24.84 -6.34
C ASP A 34 8.03 -23.91 -7.56
N GLY A 35 8.58 -22.70 -7.33
CA GLY A 35 8.85 -21.70 -8.35
C GLY A 35 7.89 -20.51 -8.31
N LYS A 36 8.27 -19.40 -8.95
CA LYS A 36 7.38 -18.23 -9.07
C LYS A 36 6.43 -18.43 -10.25
N LEU A 37 5.12 -18.25 -10.06
CA LEU A 37 4.10 -18.39 -11.11
C LEU A 37 3.91 -17.10 -11.90
N TRP A 38 4.08 -17.17 -13.21
CA TRP A 38 3.93 -16.06 -14.15
C TRP A 38 2.74 -16.27 -15.08
N CYS A 39 1.92 -15.23 -15.21
CA CYS A 39 0.81 -15.17 -16.15
C CYS A 39 1.17 -14.19 -17.26
N LEU A 40 1.51 -14.71 -18.45
CA LEU A 40 1.77 -13.89 -19.63
C LEU A 40 0.44 -13.56 -20.28
N CYS A 41 -0.13 -12.40 -19.93
CA CYS A 41 -1.48 -12.01 -20.33
C CYS A 41 -1.41 -11.00 -21.48
N SER A 42 -1.75 -11.45 -22.68
CA SER A 42 -1.96 -10.54 -23.81
C SER A 42 -3.27 -9.77 -23.63
N GLU A 43 -3.27 -8.48 -23.98
CA GLU A 43 -4.50 -7.71 -24.07
C GLU A 43 -5.40 -8.30 -25.17
N ASN A 44 -6.72 -8.17 -25.02
CA ASN A 44 -7.68 -8.61 -26.03
C ASN A 44 -8.31 -7.37 -26.66
N GLU A 45 -7.56 -6.70 -27.54
CA GLU A 45 -8.00 -5.43 -28.15
C GLU A 45 -9.15 -5.63 -29.15
N HIS A 46 -9.52 -6.89 -29.43
CA HIS A 46 -10.51 -7.26 -30.42
C HIS A 46 -11.93 -7.38 -29.85
N ASP A 47 -12.09 -7.57 -28.54
CA ASP A 47 -13.38 -7.57 -27.87
C ASP A 47 -13.67 -6.20 -27.24
N LYS A 48 -14.35 -5.34 -28.01
CA LYS A 48 -14.72 -3.98 -27.58
C LYS A 48 -15.66 -3.94 -26.37
N ASN A 49 -16.28 -5.08 -26.02
CA ASN A 49 -17.26 -5.17 -24.94
C ASN A 49 -16.63 -5.55 -23.59
N PHE A 50 -15.34 -5.91 -23.56
CA PHE A 50 -14.69 -6.39 -22.34
C PHE A 50 -13.67 -5.38 -21.78
N THR A 51 -14.00 -4.77 -20.65
CA THR A 51 -13.20 -3.71 -20.00
C THR A 51 -12.46 -4.16 -18.75
N LYS A 52 -12.66 -5.41 -18.29
CA LYS A 52 -12.15 -5.89 -17.01
C LYS A 52 -10.78 -6.55 -17.16
N LYS A 53 -9.73 -5.89 -16.67
CA LYS A 53 -8.38 -6.45 -16.65
C LYS A 53 -8.29 -7.67 -15.74
N ARG A 54 -7.50 -8.66 -16.14
CA ARG A 54 -7.18 -9.81 -15.29
C ARG A 54 -6.43 -9.37 -14.03
N THR A 55 -6.82 -9.93 -12.90
CA THR A 55 -6.07 -9.88 -11.64
C THR A 55 -5.84 -11.30 -11.13
N SER A 56 -4.85 -11.51 -10.27
CA SER A 56 -4.58 -12.79 -9.62
C SER A 56 -4.08 -12.55 -8.20
N LYS A 57 -4.40 -13.47 -7.28
CA LYS A 57 -3.80 -13.56 -5.94
C LYS A 57 -2.53 -14.43 -5.88
N TYR A 58 -2.27 -15.22 -6.93
CA TYR A 58 -1.23 -16.25 -6.92
C TYR A 58 -0.15 -16.02 -7.98
N SER A 59 -0.46 -15.40 -9.11
CA SER A 59 0.46 -15.20 -10.22
C SER A 59 0.90 -13.74 -10.38
N GLU A 60 2.13 -13.56 -10.85
CA GLU A 60 2.59 -12.27 -11.36
C GLU A 60 2.13 -12.09 -12.80
N ILE A 61 1.30 -11.08 -13.04
CA ILE A 61 0.74 -10.81 -14.37
C ILE A 61 1.69 -9.92 -15.16
N VAL A 62 2.23 -10.47 -16.24
CA VAL A 62 3.04 -9.76 -17.23
C VAL A 62 2.11 -9.33 -18.36
N LYS A 63 1.94 -8.01 -18.50
CA LYS A 63 1.15 -7.45 -19.60
C LYS A 63 1.92 -7.61 -20.90
N CYS A 64 1.33 -8.34 -21.84
CA CYS A 64 1.89 -8.59 -23.15
C CYS A 64 1.04 -7.87 -24.22
N PRO A 65 1.63 -7.46 -25.35
CA PRO A 65 0.85 -6.98 -26.49
C PRO A 65 -0.15 -8.03 -27.00
N ASP A 66 -1.18 -7.59 -27.72
CA ASP A 66 -2.10 -8.48 -28.41
C ASP A 66 -1.42 -9.02 -29.68
N TRP A 67 -0.96 -10.27 -29.62
CA TRP A 67 -0.37 -10.97 -30.75
C TRP A 67 -1.38 -11.88 -31.47
N MET A 68 -2.67 -11.83 -31.12
CA MET A 68 -3.67 -12.72 -31.72
C MET A 68 -3.83 -12.46 -33.22
N LYS A 69 -3.54 -11.25 -33.70
CA LYS A 69 -3.63 -10.95 -35.13
C LYS A 69 -2.25 -10.93 -35.78
N VAL A 70 -1.95 -12.00 -36.50
CA VAL A 70 -0.83 -12.06 -37.42
C VAL A 70 -1.39 -12.11 -38.84
N ASP A 71 -0.91 -11.21 -39.71
CA ASP A 71 -1.33 -11.12 -41.11
C ASP A 71 -2.87 -10.98 -41.28
N GLY A 72 -3.54 -10.33 -40.31
CA GLY A 72 -4.99 -10.11 -40.30
C GLY A 72 -5.85 -11.31 -39.89
N LYS A 73 -5.24 -12.47 -39.56
CA LYS A 73 -5.93 -13.68 -39.10
C LYS A 73 -5.75 -13.89 -37.60
N LEU A 74 -6.75 -14.50 -36.95
CA LEU A 74 -6.69 -14.85 -35.53
C LEU A 74 -5.83 -16.10 -35.31
N TRP A 75 -4.67 -15.92 -34.70
CA TRP A 75 -3.70 -16.94 -34.31
C TRP A 75 -3.53 -16.97 -32.80
N GLY A 76 -4.29 -17.83 -32.11
CA GLY A 76 -4.15 -18.00 -30.67
C GLY A 76 -2.74 -18.47 -30.25
N ILE A 77 -2.04 -19.21 -31.10
CA ILE A 77 -0.67 -19.70 -30.84
C ILE A 77 0.34 -18.54 -30.77
N ALA A 78 0.18 -17.51 -31.60
CA ALA A 78 1.08 -16.36 -31.65
C ALA A 78 1.18 -15.66 -30.28
N ASN A 79 0.05 -15.53 -29.58
CA ASN A 79 0.04 -15.03 -28.21
C ASN A 79 0.97 -15.80 -27.28
N LYS A 80 0.94 -17.13 -27.30
CA LYS A 80 1.75 -17.97 -26.42
C LYS A 80 3.24 -17.80 -26.71
N LEU A 81 3.60 -17.84 -27.98
CA LEU A 81 4.98 -17.78 -28.45
C LEU A 81 5.61 -16.39 -28.27
N GLU A 82 4.93 -15.35 -28.72
CA GLU A 82 5.44 -13.97 -28.66
C GLU A 82 5.41 -13.42 -27.24
N SER A 83 4.42 -13.78 -26.42
CA SER A 83 4.40 -13.35 -25.01
C SER A 83 5.55 -13.97 -24.23
N MET A 84 5.88 -15.24 -24.49
CA MET A 84 7.07 -15.88 -23.91
C MET A 84 8.35 -15.16 -24.34
N LYS A 85 8.51 -14.91 -25.64
CA LYS A 85 9.69 -14.20 -26.17
C LYS A 85 9.81 -12.81 -25.56
N TYR A 86 8.72 -12.04 -25.57
CA TYR A 86 8.63 -10.73 -24.94
C TYR A 86 9.04 -10.77 -23.46
N TRP A 87 8.56 -11.76 -22.71
CA TRP A 87 8.92 -11.90 -21.30
C TRP A 87 10.42 -12.19 -21.10
N LEU A 88 11.03 -13.07 -21.91
CA LEU A 88 12.46 -13.37 -21.83
C LEU A 88 13.34 -12.16 -22.15
N ASP A 89 12.96 -11.39 -23.17
CA ASP A 89 13.68 -10.20 -23.60
C ASP A 89 13.67 -9.12 -22.52
N ASN A 90 12.56 -8.99 -21.79
CA ASN A 90 12.40 -8.02 -20.70
C ASN A 90 12.98 -8.48 -19.36
N ASN A 91 13.46 -9.73 -19.25
CA ASN A 91 13.99 -10.29 -18.00
C ASN A 91 15.36 -10.98 -18.22
N PRO A 92 16.41 -10.21 -18.54
CA PRO A 92 17.72 -10.76 -18.92
C PRO A 92 18.43 -11.49 -17.76
N SER A 93 18.16 -11.13 -16.50
CA SER A 93 18.80 -11.67 -15.30
C SER A 93 18.22 -13.01 -14.80
N LEU A 94 17.19 -13.55 -15.45
CA LEU A 94 16.57 -14.82 -15.03
C LEU A 94 17.53 -16.00 -15.11
N SER A 95 17.41 -16.93 -14.16
CA SER A 95 18.20 -18.15 -14.10
C SER A 95 17.38 -19.31 -13.50
N GLY A 96 17.85 -20.54 -13.71
CA GLY A 96 17.21 -21.75 -13.16
C GLY A 96 16.33 -22.51 -14.14
N THR A 97 15.50 -23.41 -13.61
CA THR A 97 14.58 -24.27 -14.39
C THR A 97 13.24 -23.57 -14.55
N ILE A 98 12.68 -23.62 -15.76
CA ILE A 98 11.34 -23.14 -16.07
C ILE A 98 10.41 -24.31 -16.38
N LEU A 99 9.20 -24.31 -15.84
CA LEU A 99 8.09 -25.20 -16.19
C LEU A 99 7.03 -24.43 -17.00
N PHE A 100 6.67 -24.98 -18.15
CA PHE A 100 5.69 -24.44 -19.08
C PHE A 100 4.37 -25.19 -19.04
N LEU A 101 3.26 -24.45 -19.03
CA LEU A 101 1.90 -24.97 -18.94
C LEU A 101 0.97 -24.25 -19.90
N ASP A 102 -0.14 -24.92 -20.25
CA ASP A 102 -1.30 -24.26 -20.85
C ASP A 102 -2.33 -23.85 -19.78
N PRO A 103 -3.16 -22.81 -20.04
CA PRO A 103 -4.19 -22.37 -19.11
C PRO A 103 -5.21 -23.46 -18.74
N ASP A 104 -5.48 -24.41 -19.64
CA ASP A 104 -6.42 -25.51 -19.43
C ASP A 104 -5.78 -26.75 -18.79
N MET A 105 -4.78 -26.51 -17.93
CA MET A 105 -4.13 -27.51 -17.10
C MET A 105 -4.47 -27.29 -15.63
N CYS A 106 -4.43 -28.37 -14.84
CA CYS A 106 -4.70 -28.34 -13.41
C CYS A 106 -3.69 -29.22 -12.68
N PHE A 107 -3.04 -28.69 -11.65
CA PHE A 107 -2.14 -29.46 -10.80
C PHE A 107 -2.92 -30.38 -9.86
N VAL A 108 -2.48 -31.64 -9.76
CA VAL A 108 -2.98 -32.60 -8.77
C VAL A 108 -1.89 -33.01 -7.76
N LYS A 109 -0.60 -32.86 -8.12
CA LYS A 109 0.56 -32.95 -7.21
C LYS A 109 1.71 -32.08 -7.75
N PRO A 110 2.70 -31.69 -6.92
CA PRO A 110 3.83 -30.89 -7.39
C PRO A 110 4.76 -31.70 -8.31
N ILE A 111 5.36 -31.01 -9.28
CA ILE A 111 6.46 -31.48 -10.12
C ILE A 111 7.78 -31.05 -9.46
N ASN A 112 8.62 -32.03 -9.13
CA ASN A 112 9.88 -31.83 -8.39
C ASN A 112 11.14 -32.03 -9.26
N GLU A 113 11.02 -31.87 -10.57
CA GLU A 113 12.09 -32.11 -11.54
C GLU A 113 13.01 -30.89 -11.68
N LYS A 114 14.32 -31.13 -11.82
CA LYS A 114 15.32 -30.08 -12.12
C LYS A 114 16.02 -30.41 -13.43
N VAL A 115 16.08 -29.44 -14.33
CA VAL A 115 16.67 -29.63 -15.67
C VAL A 115 18.07 -29.02 -15.74
N PRO A 116 19.11 -29.80 -16.04
CA PRO A 116 20.45 -29.26 -16.26
C PRO A 116 20.51 -28.45 -17.57
N LYS A 117 21.55 -27.63 -17.72
CA LYS A 117 21.79 -26.93 -18.99
C LYS A 117 22.05 -27.94 -20.12
N GLY A 118 21.56 -27.64 -21.32
CA GLY A 118 21.68 -28.49 -22.51
C GLY A 118 20.59 -29.56 -22.65
N LYS A 119 19.58 -29.56 -21.78
CA LYS A 119 18.54 -30.59 -21.74
C LYS A 119 17.13 -29.98 -21.68
N ILE A 120 16.15 -30.68 -22.25
CA ILE A 120 14.71 -30.42 -22.12
C ILE A 120 14.00 -31.70 -21.68
N ILE A 121 13.06 -31.57 -20.74
CA ILE A 121 12.23 -32.68 -20.27
C ILE A 121 10.77 -32.34 -20.56
N GLY A 122 10.06 -33.15 -21.34
CA GLY A 122 8.68 -32.87 -21.73
C GLY A 122 7.73 -34.04 -21.49
N GLN A 123 6.43 -33.76 -21.44
CA GLN A 123 5.40 -34.80 -21.44
C GLN A 123 5.47 -35.58 -22.75
N ARG A 124 5.58 -36.91 -22.69
CA ARG A 124 5.54 -37.76 -23.88
C ARG A 124 4.27 -37.51 -24.70
N TRP A 125 4.41 -37.41 -26.02
CA TRP A 125 3.26 -37.35 -26.91
C TRP A 125 2.63 -38.75 -27.05
N ASN A 126 1.39 -38.91 -26.59
CA ASN A 126 0.75 -40.22 -26.42
C ASN A 126 0.06 -40.80 -27.68
N ASP A 127 0.57 -40.48 -28.87
CA ASP A 127 0.04 -40.99 -30.14
C ASP A 127 1.07 -41.95 -30.75
N ALA A 128 0.59 -43.12 -31.23
CA ALA A 128 1.45 -44.07 -31.93
C ALA A 128 2.01 -43.43 -33.21
N ASP A 129 3.33 -43.53 -33.39
CA ASP A 129 4.03 -43.11 -34.60
C ASP A 129 4.13 -41.59 -34.84
N MET A 130 4.03 -40.78 -33.79
CA MET A 130 4.10 -39.32 -33.91
C MET A 130 5.43 -38.81 -34.50
N ALA A 131 6.55 -39.53 -34.31
CA ALA A 131 7.83 -39.17 -34.94
C ALA A 131 7.78 -39.19 -36.48
N ASN A 132 6.89 -40.00 -37.07
CA ASN A 132 6.69 -40.10 -38.52
C ASN A 132 5.59 -39.17 -39.05
N HIS A 133 5.04 -38.29 -38.21
CA HIS A 133 3.98 -37.37 -38.58
C HIS A 133 4.41 -36.46 -39.76
N PRO A 134 3.50 -36.16 -40.72
CA PRO A 134 3.85 -35.38 -41.92
C PRO A 134 4.54 -34.04 -41.65
N MET A 135 4.23 -33.40 -40.50
CA MET A 135 4.86 -32.14 -40.11
C MET A 135 6.36 -32.31 -39.83
N PHE A 136 6.77 -33.34 -39.09
CA PHE A 136 8.20 -33.60 -38.87
C PHE A 136 8.90 -33.97 -40.18
N LYS A 137 8.27 -34.77 -41.04
CA LYS A 137 8.85 -35.13 -42.35
C LYS A 137 9.09 -33.92 -43.26
N LYS A 138 8.21 -32.91 -43.20
CA LYS A 138 8.28 -31.71 -44.02
C LYS A 138 9.21 -30.64 -43.46
N TYR A 139 9.17 -30.41 -42.14
CA TYR A 139 9.81 -29.25 -41.50
C TYR A 139 11.08 -29.59 -40.70
N CYS A 140 11.33 -30.86 -40.35
CA CYS A 140 12.59 -31.24 -39.70
C CYS A 140 13.71 -31.37 -40.74
N PRO A 141 14.88 -30.74 -40.51
CA PRO A 141 16.04 -30.85 -41.41
C PRO A 141 16.46 -32.30 -41.68
N GLU A 142 16.86 -32.60 -42.92
CA GLU A 142 17.15 -33.97 -43.36
C GLU A 142 18.23 -34.66 -42.49
N ASN A 143 19.25 -33.90 -42.08
CA ASN A 143 20.34 -34.38 -41.22
C ASN A 143 19.93 -34.66 -39.76
N LEU A 144 18.71 -34.31 -39.36
CA LEU A 144 18.16 -34.53 -38.02
C LEU A 144 17.01 -35.54 -38.00
N LYS A 145 16.48 -35.96 -39.16
CA LYS A 145 15.38 -36.93 -39.24
C LYS A 145 15.72 -38.27 -38.60
N ASN A 146 16.98 -38.70 -38.67
CA ASN A 146 17.44 -39.92 -38.00
C ASN A 146 17.43 -39.82 -36.46
N LYS A 147 17.39 -38.61 -35.90
CA LYS A 147 17.27 -38.38 -34.45
C LYS A 147 15.82 -38.35 -33.99
N LEU A 148 14.85 -38.25 -34.90
CA LEU A 148 13.43 -38.32 -34.55
C LEU A 148 13.00 -39.77 -34.30
N ASN A 149 12.47 -39.99 -33.11
CA ASN A 149 11.80 -41.21 -32.69
C ASN A 149 10.75 -40.85 -31.62
N ASN A 150 9.86 -41.77 -31.27
CA ASN A 150 8.78 -41.46 -30.32
C ASN A 150 9.28 -41.16 -28.89
N GLU A 151 10.55 -41.41 -28.57
CA GLU A 151 11.14 -41.12 -27.26
C GLU A 151 11.60 -39.65 -27.13
N VAL A 152 11.74 -38.94 -28.25
CA VAL A 152 12.15 -37.52 -28.30
C VAL A 152 11.03 -36.55 -28.68
N VAL A 153 9.82 -37.07 -28.95
CA VAL A 153 8.65 -36.23 -29.26
C VAL A 153 7.85 -35.96 -27.99
N PHE A 154 7.71 -34.69 -27.63
CA PHE A 154 7.03 -34.26 -26.41
C PHE A 154 6.00 -33.16 -26.66
N MET A 155 5.15 -32.93 -25.67
CA MET A 155 4.14 -31.88 -25.60
C MET A 155 4.19 -31.18 -24.23
N TYR A 156 3.27 -30.25 -23.99
CA TYR A 156 3.10 -29.61 -22.70
C TYR A 156 2.57 -30.61 -21.65
N PRO A 157 2.97 -30.48 -20.36
CA PRO A 157 3.99 -29.57 -19.85
C PRO A 157 5.42 -29.97 -20.23
N PHE A 158 6.32 -28.98 -20.29
CA PHE A 158 7.76 -29.25 -20.42
C PHE A 158 8.60 -28.34 -19.52
N LEU A 159 9.83 -28.78 -19.26
CA LEU A 159 10.81 -28.11 -18.43
C LEU A 159 12.10 -27.86 -19.20
N ILE A 160 12.65 -26.65 -19.07
CA ILE A 160 13.89 -26.24 -19.72
C ILE A 160 14.64 -25.23 -18.84
N ASN A 161 15.97 -25.18 -18.96
CA ASN A 161 16.75 -24.12 -18.31
C ASN A 161 16.55 -22.77 -19.03
N VAL A 162 16.49 -21.67 -18.28
CA VAL A 162 16.34 -20.31 -18.86
C VAL A 162 17.40 -20.02 -19.94
N VAL A 163 18.64 -20.46 -19.71
CA VAL A 163 19.75 -20.23 -20.66
C VAL A 163 19.50 -20.91 -21.99
N ASP A 164 18.97 -22.13 -21.99
CA ASP A 164 18.74 -22.89 -23.22
C ASP A 164 17.45 -22.45 -23.92
N LEU A 165 16.43 -22.06 -23.16
CA LEU A 165 15.23 -21.44 -23.73
C LEU A 165 15.59 -20.17 -24.52
N LYS A 166 16.45 -19.30 -23.97
CA LYS A 166 16.93 -18.09 -24.67
C LYS A 166 17.66 -18.42 -25.97
N LYS A 167 18.36 -19.56 -26.05
CA LYS A 167 19.03 -20.00 -27.29
C LYS A 167 18.01 -20.42 -28.35
N ILE A 168 16.98 -21.15 -27.96
CA ILE A 168 16.06 -21.77 -28.92
C ILE A 168 14.82 -20.91 -29.25
N VAL A 169 14.47 -19.92 -28.41
CA VAL A 169 13.18 -19.21 -28.50
C VAL A 169 12.93 -18.58 -29.87
N ASN A 170 13.92 -17.94 -30.48
CA ASN A 170 13.73 -17.32 -31.79
C ASN A 170 13.40 -18.36 -32.86
N ARG A 171 14.19 -19.44 -32.92
CA ARG A 171 13.96 -20.52 -33.87
C ARG A 171 12.64 -21.22 -33.60
N PHE A 172 12.28 -21.41 -32.34
CA PHE A 172 11.00 -21.98 -31.92
C PHE A 172 9.82 -21.14 -32.42
N VAL A 173 9.85 -19.82 -32.26
CA VAL A 173 8.81 -18.92 -32.79
C VAL A 173 8.73 -19.03 -34.32
N GLU A 174 9.89 -18.91 -35.00
CA GLU A 174 9.98 -18.92 -36.47
C GLU A 174 9.39 -20.18 -37.09
N ILE A 175 9.83 -21.36 -36.64
CA ILE A 175 9.39 -22.64 -37.22
C ILE A 175 7.90 -22.89 -36.92
N SER A 176 7.41 -22.48 -35.75
CA SER A 176 5.99 -22.62 -35.40
C SER A 176 5.11 -21.74 -36.29
N TYR A 177 5.57 -20.53 -36.62
CA TYR A 177 4.89 -19.63 -37.55
C TYR A 177 4.89 -20.20 -38.97
N GLU A 178 6.01 -20.77 -39.41
CA GLU A 178 6.12 -21.41 -40.72
C GLU A 178 5.10 -22.56 -40.87
N ILE A 179 5.07 -23.48 -39.90
CA ILE A 179 4.12 -24.59 -39.87
C ILE A 179 2.69 -24.07 -39.85
N HIS A 180 2.37 -23.08 -39.00
CA HIS A 180 1.02 -22.56 -38.89
C HIS A 180 0.55 -21.83 -40.15
N ARG A 181 1.40 -21.00 -40.78
CA ARG A 181 1.08 -20.29 -42.03
C ARG A 181 0.74 -21.24 -43.16
N ASN A 182 1.54 -22.30 -43.29
CA ASN A 182 1.46 -23.21 -44.42
C ASN A 182 0.39 -24.28 -44.23
N GLU A 183 0.15 -24.72 -42.99
CA GLU A 183 -0.68 -25.91 -42.70
C GLU A 183 -1.92 -25.60 -41.86
N GLY A 184 -2.02 -24.40 -41.26
CA GLY A 184 -3.14 -23.99 -40.41
C GLY A 184 -3.31 -24.82 -39.13
N LYS A 185 -2.25 -25.51 -38.67
CA LYS A 185 -2.30 -26.41 -37.51
C LYS A 185 -2.26 -25.66 -36.18
N TRP A 186 -3.15 -26.03 -35.25
CA TRP A 186 -3.21 -25.43 -33.91
C TRP A 186 -2.09 -25.92 -32.99
N GLU A 187 -1.49 -27.06 -33.31
CA GLU A 187 -0.42 -27.73 -32.57
C GLU A 187 0.98 -27.36 -33.11
N ALA A 188 1.08 -26.31 -33.93
CA ALA A 188 2.33 -25.92 -34.60
C ALA A 188 3.48 -25.64 -33.62
N ASP A 189 3.18 -25.14 -32.41
CA ASP A 189 4.14 -24.92 -31.34
C ASP A 189 4.72 -26.22 -30.78
N MET A 190 3.93 -27.30 -30.69
CA MET A 190 4.43 -28.59 -30.22
C MET A 190 5.43 -29.22 -31.19
N TYR A 191 5.21 -29.09 -32.51
CA TYR A 191 6.20 -29.51 -33.50
C TYR A 191 7.44 -28.60 -33.47
N GLY A 192 7.22 -27.30 -33.36
CA GLY A 192 8.27 -26.30 -33.44
C GLY A 192 9.29 -26.39 -32.31
N ILE A 193 8.86 -26.65 -31.07
CA ILE A 193 9.77 -26.76 -29.92
C ILE A 193 10.69 -27.99 -30.06
N VAL A 194 10.17 -29.12 -30.56
CA VAL A 194 10.96 -30.35 -30.79
C VAL A 194 12.01 -30.11 -31.87
N ILE A 195 11.61 -29.51 -32.99
CA ILE A 195 12.53 -29.21 -34.11
C ILE A 195 13.62 -28.22 -33.64
N ALA A 196 13.23 -27.12 -32.98
CA ALA A 196 14.17 -26.11 -32.50
C ALA A 196 15.16 -26.69 -31.45
N ALA A 197 14.70 -27.58 -30.57
CA ALA A 197 15.56 -28.25 -29.60
C ALA A 197 16.59 -29.16 -30.29
N LEU A 198 16.17 -29.96 -31.29
CA LEU A 198 17.06 -30.83 -32.06
C LEU A 198 18.10 -30.06 -32.88
N GLU A 199 17.68 -28.98 -33.55
CA GLU A 199 18.58 -28.12 -34.33
C GLU A 199 19.65 -27.46 -33.46
N MET A 200 19.30 -27.11 -32.23
CA MET A 200 20.21 -26.47 -31.26
C MET A 200 21.01 -27.50 -30.43
N GLY A 201 20.86 -28.79 -30.73
CA GLY A 201 21.61 -29.88 -30.10
C GLY A 201 21.26 -30.14 -28.64
N LEU A 202 20.04 -29.79 -28.20
CA LEU A 202 19.57 -30.11 -26.85
C LEU A 202 19.24 -31.60 -26.73
N GLU A 203 19.60 -32.20 -25.60
CA GLU A 203 19.12 -33.55 -25.23
C GLU A 203 17.63 -33.47 -24.87
N ILE A 204 16.81 -34.30 -25.50
CA ILE A 204 15.37 -34.38 -25.22
C ILE A 204 15.06 -35.64 -24.43
N GLU A 205 14.44 -35.49 -23.27
CA GLU A 205 13.90 -36.59 -22.47
C GLU A 205 12.37 -36.49 -22.38
N THR A 206 11.67 -37.58 -22.71
CA THR A 206 10.22 -37.67 -22.50
C THR A 206 9.89 -38.36 -21.18
N LYS A 207 8.95 -37.79 -20.41
CA LYS A 207 8.42 -38.33 -19.16
C LYS A 207 6.89 -38.33 -19.14
N GLU A 208 6.32 -39.09 -18.22
CA GLU A 208 4.88 -39.11 -17.90
C GLU A 208 4.59 -38.08 -16.79
N ILE A 209 4.66 -36.80 -17.14
CA ILE A 209 4.46 -35.64 -16.24
C ILE A 209 2.97 -35.35 -16.03
N GLY A 210 2.19 -35.35 -17.10
CA GLY A 210 0.77 -35.01 -17.12
C GLY A 210 -0.05 -35.96 -18.00
N CYS A 211 -1.37 -35.83 -17.92
CA CYS A 211 -2.30 -36.63 -18.71
C CYS A 211 -3.40 -35.78 -19.34
N CYS A 212 -4.01 -36.30 -20.39
CA CYS A 212 -5.19 -35.71 -21.00
C CYS A 212 -6.44 -36.52 -20.65
N ASN A 213 -7.54 -35.86 -20.26
CA ASN A 213 -8.80 -36.55 -19.95
C ASN A 213 -9.39 -37.31 -21.17
N ASN A 214 -8.97 -36.98 -22.39
CA ASN A 214 -9.35 -37.72 -23.61
C ASN A 214 -8.62 -39.05 -23.80
N TRP A 215 -7.49 -39.29 -23.12
CA TRP A 215 -6.73 -40.52 -23.31
C TRP A 215 -7.43 -41.72 -22.65
N LYS A 216 -7.63 -42.81 -23.40
CA LYS A 216 -8.39 -43.99 -22.93
C LYS A 216 -7.61 -44.86 -21.93
N ASN A 217 -6.30 -45.02 -22.12
CA ASN A 217 -5.49 -46.04 -21.41
C ASN A 217 -4.73 -45.52 -20.17
N GLN A 218 -4.88 -44.24 -19.82
CA GLN A 218 -4.06 -43.60 -18.77
C GLN A 218 -4.89 -42.98 -17.63
N ARG A 219 -6.18 -43.31 -17.55
CA ARG A 219 -7.17 -42.63 -16.69
C ARG A 219 -7.05 -42.91 -15.18
N ASN A 220 -6.19 -43.86 -14.78
CA ASN A 220 -6.00 -44.27 -13.38
C ASN A 220 -4.55 -44.12 -12.87
N ASN A 221 -3.63 -43.63 -13.71
CA ASN A 221 -2.24 -43.42 -13.31
C ASN A 221 -2.10 -42.14 -12.45
N ASP A 222 -1.00 -42.05 -11.72
CA ASP A 222 -0.74 -40.95 -10.79
C ASP A 222 0.11 -39.84 -11.46
N TYR A 223 -0.54 -38.99 -12.27
CA TYR A 223 0.09 -37.85 -12.96
C TYR A 223 0.18 -36.60 -12.08
N ALA A 224 1.04 -35.64 -12.43
CA ALA A 224 1.17 -34.38 -11.71
C ALA A 224 0.21 -33.29 -12.19
N VAL A 225 -0.08 -33.28 -13.48
CA VAL A 225 -0.91 -32.28 -14.14
C VAL A 225 -1.98 -32.95 -15.00
N VAL A 226 -3.19 -32.42 -14.96
CA VAL A 226 -4.32 -32.86 -15.78
C VAL A 226 -4.62 -31.79 -16.82
N HIS A 227 -4.53 -32.15 -18.09
CA HIS A 227 -5.04 -31.38 -19.23
C HIS A 227 -6.46 -31.84 -19.54
N TYR A 228 -7.40 -30.90 -19.66
CA TYR A 228 -8.85 -31.21 -19.76
C TYR A 228 -9.54 -30.64 -21.01
N PRO A 229 -9.08 -30.97 -22.23
CA PRO A 229 -9.66 -30.44 -23.45
C PRO A 229 -11.01 -31.06 -23.83
N GLY A 230 -11.34 -32.26 -23.33
CA GLY A 230 -12.52 -33.01 -23.76
C GLY A 230 -13.68 -33.08 -22.78
N ARG A 231 -14.78 -33.69 -23.23
CA ARG A 231 -16.00 -33.95 -22.46
C ARG A 231 -15.80 -35.07 -21.44
N MET A 232 -16.44 -34.94 -20.28
CA MET A 232 -16.51 -36.00 -19.28
C MET A 232 -17.86 -36.70 -19.35
N LEU A 233 -17.83 -38.03 -19.33
CA LEU A 233 -19.02 -38.88 -19.42
C LEU A 233 -19.20 -39.67 -18.13
N ASN A 234 -20.44 -39.83 -17.68
CA ASN A 234 -20.75 -40.70 -16.55
C ASN A 234 -20.81 -42.18 -16.97
N CYS A 235 -21.10 -43.08 -16.03
CA CYS A 235 -21.23 -44.52 -16.29
C CYS A 235 -22.35 -44.90 -17.28
N LYS A 236 -23.32 -44.01 -17.52
CA LYS A 236 -24.40 -44.17 -18.51
C LYS A 236 -24.05 -43.56 -19.88
N ASN A 237 -22.80 -43.13 -20.05
CA ASN A 237 -22.31 -42.47 -21.27
C ASN A 237 -22.98 -41.10 -21.54
N GLU A 238 -23.52 -40.46 -20.50
CA GLU A 238 -24.14 -39.13 -20.58
C GLU A 238 -23.08 -38.04 -20.29
N ASN A 239 -23.14 -36.92 -21.01
CA ASN A 239 -22.23 -35.79 -20.82
C ASN A 239 -22.53 -35.06 -19.51
N ILE A 240 -21.61 -35.12 -18.54
CA ILE A 240 -21.77 -34.47 -17.23
C ILE A 240 -20.98 -33.17 -17.11
N TRP A 241 -19.90 -33.00 -17.88
CA TRP A 241 -19.10 -31.77 -17.83
C TRP A 241 -18.30 -31.52 -19.11
N PHE A 242 -18.25 -30.25 -19.50
CA PHE A 242 -17.38 -29.77 -20.57
C PHE A 242 -16.97 -28.31 -20.34
N LYS A 243 -15.69 -28.00 -20.52
CA LYS A 243 -15.13 -26.66 -20.25
C LYS A 243 -15.83 -25.53 -21.02
N GLN A 244 -16.29 -25.78 -22.24
CA GLN A 244 -16.99 -24.77 -23.05
C GLN A 244 -18.38 -24.46 -22.48
N ASP A 245 -19.12 -25.48 -22.02
CA ASP A 245 -20.46 -25.32 -21.44
C ASP A 245 -20.43 -24.67 -20.04
N PHE A 246 -19.31 -24.81 -19.33
CA PHE A 246 -19.08 -24.26 -18.01
C PHE A 246 -18.71 -22.77 -18.02
N THR A 247 -18.15 -22.28 -19.12
CA THR A 247 -17.62 -20.91 -19.23
C THR A 247 -18.67 -19.83 -18.95
N LYS A 248 -19.94 -20.06 -19.33
CA LYS A 248 -21.01 -19.09 -19.06
C LYS A 248 -21.32 -18.97 -17.57
N ASP A 249 -21.21 -20.06 -16.80
CA ASP A 249 -21.49 -20.05 -15.36
C ASP A 249 -20.36 -19.46 -14.53
N THR A 250 -19.16 -19.37 -15.11
CA THR A 250 -17.97 -18.82 -14.45
C THR A 250 -17.81 -17.31 -14.62
N LEU A 251 -18.68 -16.66 -15.39
CA LEU A 251 -18.65 -15.21 -15.63
C LEU A 251 -18.85 -14.39 -14.35
N THR A 252 -19.55 -14.97 -13.37
CA THR A 252 -19.79 -14.37 -12.06
C THR A 252 -19.35 -15.33 -10.96
N LYS A 253 -18.52 -14.86 -10.03
CA LYS A 253 -18.19 -15.61 -8.81
C LYS A 253 -19.36 -15.51 -7.80
N PRO A 254 -19.51 -16.44 -6.84
CA PRO A 254 -18.91 -17.77 -6.88
C PRO A 254 -19.48 -18.53 -8.08
N TRP A 255 -18.68 -19.39 -8.70
CA TRP A 255 -19.16 -20.17 -9.83
C TRP A 255 -20.23 -21.16 -9.39
N LYS A 256 -21.11 -21.56 -10.32
CA LYS A 256 -22.12 -22.59 -10.05
C LYS A 256 -21.53 -23.96 -10.32
N LEU A 257 -21.56 -24.85 -9.34
CA LEU A 257 -21.20 -26.26 -9.57
C LEU A 257 -22.31 -26.94 -10.37
N LYS A 258 -21.91 -27.61 -11.45
CA LYS A 258 -22.82 -28.36 -12.34
C LYS A 258 -22.72 -29.87 -12.19
N VAL A 259 -21.63 -30.36 -11.62
CA VAL A 259 -21.30 -31.78 -11.55
C VAL A 259 -20.68 -32.09 -10.21
N HIS A 260 -21.08 -33.22 -9.63
CA HIS A 260 -20.51 -33.72 -8.40
C HIS A 260 -19.29 -34.62 -8.71
N PRO A 261 -18.16 -34.54 -7.97
CA PRO A 261 -16.97 -35.36 -8.22
C PRO A 261 -17.26 -36.87 -8.34
N ASN A 262 -18.17 -37.39 -7.50
CA ASN A 262 -18.56 -38.81 -7.51
C ASN A 262 -19.31 -39.27 -8.79
N GLU A 263 -19.74 -38.37 -9.66
CA GLU A 263 -20.36 -38.73 -10.95
C GLU A 263 -19.33 -39.09 -12.03
N THR A 264 -18.06 -38.77 -11.80
CA THR A 264 -16.95 -39.07 -12.71
C THR A 264 -16.60 -40.57 -12.71
N THR A 265 -16.04 -41.06 -13.82
CA THR A 265 -15.78 -42.49 -14.02
C THR A 265 -14.36 -42.92 -13.66
N ASN A 266 -13.45 -41.98 -13.44
CA ASN A 266 -12.04 -42.26 -13.19
C ASN A 266 -11.38 -41.24 -12.24
N LYS A 267 -10.20 -41.59 -11.74
CA LYS A 267 -9.48 -40.82 -10.72
C LYS A 267 -9.09 -39.41 -11.19
N ILE A 268 -8.66 -39.27 -12.44
CA ILE A 268 -8.19 -37.97 -12.99
C ILE A 268 -9.35 -36.98 -13.10
N GLU A 269 -10.47 -37.39 -13.69
CA GLU A 269 -11.67 -36.56 -13.78
C GLU A 269 -12.20 -36.20 -12.38
N TYR A 270 -12.19 -37.16 -11.46
CA TYR A 270 -12.54 -36.91 -10.06
C TYR A 270 -11.69 -35.79 -9.46
N GLN A 271 -10.36 -35.88 -9.57
CA GLN A 271 -9.43 -34.91 -8.99
C GLN A 271 -9.60 -33.50 -9.57
N LEU A 272 -9.90 -33.41 -10.86
CA LEU A 272 -10.19 -32.14 -11.54
C LEU A 272 -11.50 -31.53 -11.03
N ILE A 273 -12.61 -32.28 -11.08
CA ILE A 273 -13.91 -31.80 -10.60
C ILE A 273 -13.84 -31.46 -9.11
N GLN A 274 -13.14 -32.26 -8.31
CA GLN A 274 -12.91 -31.98 -6.89
C GLN A 274 -12.15 -30.67 -6.68
N THR A 275 -11.13 -30.37 -7.49
CA THR A 275 -10.39 -29.10 -7.38
C THR A 275 -11.24 -27.91 -7.81
N ILE A 276 -12.13 -28.08 -8.80
CA ILE A 276 -13.14 -27.06 -9.15
C ILE A 276 -14.11 -26.84 -7.99
N THR A 277 -14.64 -27.92 -7.40
CA THR A 277 -15.52 -27.87 -6.22
C THR A 277 -14.89 -27.10 -5.07
N GLU A 278 -13.63 -27.40 -4.73
CA GLU A 278 -12.90 -26.69 -3.68
C GLU A 278 -12.73 -25.20 -4.01
N LEU A 279 -12.38 -24.85 -5.25
CA LEU A 279 -12.25 -23.46 -5.66
C LEU A 279 -13.59 -22.71 -5.56
N VAL A 280 -14.70 -23.34 -5.95
CA VAL A 280 -16.04 -22.74 -5.79
C VAL A 280 -16.35 -22.50 -4.32
N ARG A 281 -16.10 -23.49 -3.45
CA ARG A 281 -16.29 -23.34 -2.01
C ARG A 281 -15.42 -22.21 -1.44
N ILE A 282 -14.18 -22.06 -1.89
CA ILE A 282 -13.33 -20.93 -1.50
C ILE A 282 -13.91 -19.60 -1.96
N GLN A 283 -14.43 -19.50 -3.19
CA GLN A 283 -15.08 -18.27 -3.66
C GLN A 283 -16.32 -17.90 -2.81
N ILE A 284 -17.04 -18.88 -2.28
CA ILE A 284 -18.14 -18.67 -1.34
C ILE A 284 -17.58 -18.14 -0.01
N LEU A 285 -16.54 -18.78 0.53
CA LEU A 285 -15.88 -18.38 1.78
C LEU A 285 -15.24 -16.98 1.69
N GLU A 286 -14.67 -16.60 0.54
CA GLU A 286 -14.11 -15.26 0.33
C GLU A 286 -15.19 -14.16 0.34
N ARG A 287 -16.43 -14.50 -0.02
CA ARG A 287 -17.58 -13.58 0.13
C ARG A 287 -18.09 -13.52 1.56
N ASN A 288 -18.02 -14.63 2.28
CA ASN A 288 -18.36 -14.71 3.69
C ASN A 288 -17.09 -14.65 4.55
N THR A 289 -16.49 -13.44 4.63
CA THR A 289 -15.15 -13.21 5.20
C THR A 289 -14.98 -13.66 6.66
N GLN A 290 -16.04 -14.04 7.34
CA GLN A 290 -16.04 -14.37 8.77
C GLN A 290 -15.45 -15.75 9.07
N MET A 291 -15.62 -16.74 8.18
CA MET A 291 -15.07 -18.09 8.37
C MET A 291 -13.57 -18.13 8.08
N LEU A 292 -13.09 -17.36 7.09
CA LEU A 292 -11.66 -17.11 6.87
C LEU A 292 -11.19 -15.99 7.82
N TYR A 293 -11.24 -16.27 9.12
CA TYR A 293 -11.15 -15.29 10.20
C TYR A 293 -9.94 -14.33 10.11
N TRP A 294 -8.82 -14.79 9.55
CA TRP A 294 -7.60 -13.98 9.38
C TRP A 294 -7.82 -12.77 8.44
N ASN A 295 -8.81 -12.82 7.54
CA ASN A 295 -9.16 -11.67 6.71
C ASN A 295 -9.67 -10.48 7.54
N ASN A 296 -10.20 -10.73 8.73
CA ASN A 296 -10.71 -9.70 9.64
C ASN A 296 -9.68 -9.30 10.71
N VAL A 297 -8.46 -9.82 10.64
CA VAL A 297 -7.37 -9.43 11.56
C VAL A 297 -6.56 -8.33 10.91
N ASP A 298 -6.57 -7.16 11.55
CA ASP A 298 -5.82 -5.98 11.13
C ASP A 298 -4.44 -5.96 11.79
N LEU A 299 -3.41 -6.02 10.94
CA LEU A 299 -2.00 -6.01 11.33
C LEU A 299 -1.27 -4.70 11.04
N ARG A 300 -1.97 -3.64 10.63
CA ARG A 300 -1.33 -2.36 10.29
C ARG A 300 -0.41 -1.85 11.41
N ASP A 301 -0.79 -2.05 12.67
CA ASP A 301 0.00 -1.68 13.85
C ASP A 301 1.18 -2.62 14.15
N SER A 302 1.20 -3.84 13.60
CA SER A 302 2.04 -4.95 14.11
C SER A 302 3.18 -5.40 13.20
N LEU A 303 3.07 -5.22 11.87
CA LEU A 303 4.09 -5.70 10.92
C LEU A 303 5.15 -4.66 10.54
N GLN A 304 4.99 -3.40 10.97
CA GLN A 304 5.95 -2.33 10.64
C GLN A 304 7.38 -2.58 11.16
N ASN A 305 7.55 -3.52 12.11
CA ASN A 305 8.82 -3.68 12.83
C ASN A 305 9.55 -5.00 12.57
N TYR A 306 8.99 -5.94 11.78
CA TYR A 306 9.70 -7.19 11.46
C TYR A 306 10.65 -7.00 10.28
N HIS A 307 11.94 -6.94 10.60
CA HIS A 307 13.02 -6.99 9.63
C HIS A 307 13.90 -8.19 9.95
N ALA A 308 13.77 -9.27 9.18
CA ALA A 308 14.49 -10.50 9.43
C ALA A 308 16.00 -10.25 9.44
N GLN A 309 16.61 -10.37 10.62
CA GLN A 309 18.05 -10.35 10.78
C GLN A 309 18.64 -11.71 10.36
N ASP A 310 19.96 -11.78 10.17
CA ASP A 310 20.67 -13.04 9.97
C ASP A 310 20.88 -13.83 11.28
N LYS A 311 19.80 -13.92 12.08
CA LYS A 311 19.72 -14.65 13.35
C LYS A 311 18.51 -15.61 13.33
N TYR A 312 18.57 -16.69 14.09
CA TYR A 312 17.64 -17.83 13.98
C TYR A 312 16.99 -18.22 15.31
N ILE A 313 15.70 -18.57 15.25
CA ILE A 313 15.00 -19.37 16.25
C ILE A 313 14.83 -20.77 15.67
N SER A 314 15.30 -21.78 16.38
CA SER A 314 15.05 -23.18 16.06
C SER A 314 14.33 -23.87 17.21
N PHE A 315 13.49 -24.86 16.90
CA PHE A 315 12.77 -25.60 17.92
C PHE A 315 12.56 -27.06 17.54
N GLN A 316 12.65 -27.96 18.51
CA GLN A 316 12.22 -29.33 18.34
C GLN A 316 10.76 -29.49 18.83
N PRO A 317 9.82 -29.97 17.99
CA PRO A 317 8.43 -30.09 18.38
C PRO A 317 8.20 -30.99 19.60
N TRP A 318 7.23 -30.63 20.44
CA TRP A 318 6.82 -31.44 21.58
C TRP A 318 6.40 -32.85 21.13
N PRO A 319 6.80 -33.94 21.85
CA PRO A 319 6.51 -35.32 21.47
C PRO A 319 5.08 -35.76 21.84
N GLY A 320 4.07 -34.98 21.46
CA GLY A 320 2.66 -35.25 21.72
C GLY A 320 1.79 -35.21 20.47
N GLY A 321 0.46 -35.18 20.66
CA GLY A 321 -0.49 -35.08 19.55
C GLY A 321 -0.40 -33.77 18.78
N PHE A 322 -1.05 -33.70 17.61
CA PHE A 322 -0.96 -32.58 16.67
C PHE A 322 -1.15 -31.20 17.30
N ASN A 323 -2.16 -31.02 18.16
CA ASN A 323 -2.42 -29.71 18.80
C ASN A 323 -1.30 -29.29 19.78
N ASN A 324 -0.58 -30.24 20.39
CA ASN A 324 0.58 -29.91 21.23
C ASN A 324 1.79 -29.52 20.35
N ILE A 325 1.96 -30.21 19.22
CA ILE A 325 2.97 -29.85 18.20
C ILE A 325 2.70 -28.44 17.64
N ARG A 326 1.43 -28.10 17.41
CA ARG A 326 0.99 -26.75 17.01
C ARG A 326 1.37 -25.69 18.04
N MET A 327 1.20 -25.97 19.33
CA MET A 327 1.62 -25.05 20.40
C MET A 327 3.12 -24.74 20.33
N SER A 328 3.96 -25.75 20.08
CA SER A 328 5.40 -25.54 19.91
C SER A 328 5.72 -24.59 18.74
N LEU A 329 5.01 -24.74 17.61
CA LEU A 329 5.14 -23.85 16.45
C LEU A 329 4.73 -22.42 16.80
N GLU A 330 3.59 -22.24 17.45
CA GLU A 330 3.07 -20.90 17.80
C GLU A 330 4.02 -20.17 18.76
N ILE A 331 4.55 -20.86 19.78
CA ILE A 331 5.53 -20.28 20.72
C ILE A 331 6.82 -19.89 19.98
N ALA A 332 7.38 -20.79 19.17
CA ALA A 332 8.62 -20.51 18.43
C ALA A 332 8.44 -19.37 17.41
N ALA A 333 7.29 -19.31 16.73
CA ALA A 333 6.96 -18.23 15.81
C ALA A 333 6.80 -16.88 16.53
N VAL A 334 6.19 -16.85 17.71
CA VAL A 334 6.09 -15.63 18.52
C VAL A 334 7.46 -15.13 18.96
N PHE A 335 8.38 -16.01 19.40
CA PHE A 335 9.75 -15.59 19.70
C PHE A 335 10.49 -15.07 18.46
N ALA A 336 10.33 -15.73 17.31
CA ALA A 336 10.93 -15.27 16.06
C ALA A 336 10.38 -13.90 15.63
N PHE A 337 9.08 -13.66 15.83
CA PHE A 337 8.42 -12.38 15.57
C PHE A 337 8.89 -11.28 16.52
N LEU A 338 8.92 -11.55 17.84
CA LEU A 338 9.32 -10.56 18.84
C LEU A 338 10.80 -10.17 18.72
N PHE A 339 11.67 -11.12 18.35
CA PHE A 339 13.12 -10.90 18.20
C PHE A 339 13.59 -10.61 16.76
N ASN A 340 12.69 -10.46 15.79
CA ASN A 340 13.07 -10.21 14.39
C ASN A 340 14.02 -11.27 13.79
N ARG A 341 13.82 -12.54 14.14
CA ARG A 341 14.65 -13.68 13.74
C ARG A 341 13.98 -14.53 12.66
N LYS A 342 14.77 -15.31 11.93
CA LYS A 342 14.29 -16.34 11.00
C LYS A 342 13.86 -17.59 11.78
N LEU A 343 12.77 -18.23 11.37
CA LEU A 343 12.24 -19.45 12.01
C LEU A 343 12.72 -20.71 11.28
N VAL A 344 13.38 -21.63 12.00
CA VAL A 344 13.77 -22.95 11.47
C VAL A 344 12.61 -23.92 11.67
N LEU A 345 12.05 -24.42 10.56
CA LEU A 345 10.93 -25.35 10.57
C LEU A 345 11.41 -26.81 10.48
N PRO A 346 10.85 -27.73 11.29
CA PRO A 346 11.15 -29.15 11.22
C PRO A 346 10.85 -29.76 9.84
N ASP A 347 11.70 -30.69 9.40
CA ASP A 347 11.46 -31.54 8.23
C ASP A 347 10.32 -32.56 8.48
N LYS A 348 9.99 -33.41 7.50
CA LYS A 348 8.95 -34.44 7.68
C LYS A 348 9.36 -35.50 8.71
N TYR A 349 8.53 -35.74 9.72
CA TYR A 349 8.72 -36.76 10.75
C TYR A 349 7.39 -37.46 11.12
N HIS A 350 7.46 -38.54 11.89
CA HIS A 350 6.26 -39.20 12.41
C HIS A 350 5.68 -38.38 13.57
N MET A 351 4.57 -37.69 13.32
CA MET A 351 3.80 -37.01 14.36
C MET A 351 2.88 -38.02 15.07
N TYR A 352 2.79 -37.95 16.39
CA TYR A 352 1.97 -38.87 17.19
C TYR A 352 0.49 -38.87 16.74
N LEU A 353 -0.11 -40.05 16.64
CA LEU A 353 -1.47 -40.34 16.13
C LEU A 353 -1.69 -40.08 14.63
N LEU A 354 -0.70 -39.59 13.89
CA LEU A 354 -0.77 -39.46 12.43
C LEU A 354 -0.18 -40.71 11.76
N LYS A 355 -0.75 -41.13 10.62
CA LYS A 355 -0.34 -42.36 9.92
C LYS A 355 0.95 -42.17 9.13
N ASN A 356 1.01 -41.10 8.34
CA ASN A 356 2.13 -40.78 7.46
C ASN A 356 3.10 -39.77 8.10
N LYS A 357 4.35 -39.72 7.60
CA LYS A 357 5.29 -38.64 7.96
C LYS A 357 4.75 -37.30 7.47
N SER A 358 4.77 -36.29 8.34
CA SER A 358 4.27 -34.95 8.05
C SER A 358 5.19 -33.86 8.58
N ASN A 359 5.00 -32.63 8.11
CA ASN A 359 5.60 -31.41 8.63
C ASN A 359 4.53 -30.31 8.80
N MET A 360 4.92 -29.17 9.38
CA MET A 360 3.98 -28.07 9.65
C MET A 360 3.28 -27.55 8.39
N GLY A 361 3.99 -27.50 7.25
CA GLY A 361 3.42 -27.03 6.00
C GLY A 361 2.50 -28.02 5.30
N ASP A 362 2.30 -29.23 5.83
CA ASP A 362 1.23 -30.09 5.35
C ASP A 362 -0.14 -29.55 5.82
N PHE A 363 -0.19 -28.84 6.98
CA PHE A 363 -1.41 -28.37 7.64
C PHE A 363 -1.61 -26.85 7.59
N PHE A 364 -0.54 -26.08 7.75
CA PHE A 364 -0.57 -24.61 7.76
C PHE A 364 -0.08 -24.04 6.42
N ASP A 365 -0.56 -22.85 6.07
CA ASP A 365 -0.07 -22.15 4.88
C ASP A 365 1.30 -21.53 5.17
N LYS A 366 2.38 -22.10 4.61
CA LYS A 366 3.74 -21.59 4.83
C LYS A 366 3.93 -20.18 4.29
N ASN A 367 3.22 -19.83 3.22
CA ASN A 367 3.32 -18.50 2.60
C ASN A 367 2.64 -17.45 3.48
N SER A 368 1.75 -17.86 4.39
CA SER A 368 1.09 -16.96 5.32
C SER A 368 1.87 -16.71 6.60
N PHE A 369 3.01 -17.34 6.87
CA PHE A 369 3.66 -17.26 8.20
C PHE A 369 4.13 -15.87 8.61
N GLY A 370 4.23 -14.92 7.68
CA GLY A 370 4.66 -13.54 7.98
C GLY A 370 6.08 -13.43 8.52
N LEU A 371 6.85 -14.52 8.48
CA LEU A 371 8.24 -14.64 8.95
C LEU A 371 9.10 -15.26 7.86
N HIS A 372 10.39 -14.93 7.88
CA HIS A 372 11.37 -15.64 7.06
C HIS A 372 11.60 -17.04 7.65
N CYS A 373 11.13 -18.06 6.95
CA CYS A 373 11.24 -19.46 7.38
C CYS A 373 12.29 -20.21 6.56
N ILE A 374 13.03 -21.12 7.21
CA ILE A 374 13.98 -22.03 6.57
C ILE A 374 13.72 -23.47 7.03
N SER A 375 13.84 -24.45 6.14
CA SER A 375 13.73 -25.87 6.53
C SER A 375 14.93 -26.28 7.39
N LEU A 376 14.77 -27.27 8.26
CA LEU A 376 15.89 -27.84 9.02
C LEU A 376 17.00 -28.32 8.08
N THR A 377 16.64 -29.02 7.00
CA THR A 377 17.61 -29.46 5.97
C THR A 377 18.41 -28.29 5.40
N ASP A 378 17.76 -27.20 4.98
CA ASP A 378 18.45 -26.06 4.37
C ASP A 378 19.26 -25.27 5.40
N PHE A 379 18.77 -25.18 6.64
CA PHE A 379 19.50 -24.57 7.74
C PHE A 379 20.79 -25.34 8.05
N CYS A 380 20.73 -26.67 8.18
CA CYS A 380 21.91 -27.49 8.41
C CYS A 380 22.94 -27.38 7.27
N LYS A 381 22.48 -27.31 6.01
CA LYS A 381 23.36 -27.05 4.86
C LYS A 381 24.01 -25.67 4.94
N LEU A 382 23.25 -24.63 5.27
CA LEU A 382 23.76 -23.27 5.45
C LEU A 382 24.82 -23.21 6.56
N LYS A 383 24.64 -23.99 7.62
CA LYS A 383 25.56 -24.08 8.76
C LYS A 383 26.68 -25.10 8.59
N ASN A 384 26.72 -25.81 7.47
CA ASN A 384 27.68 -26.87 7.19
C ASN A 384 27.75 -27.94 8.31
N ILE A 385 26.58 -28.35 8.82
CA ILE A 385 26.42 -29.40 9.84
C ILE A 385 25.54 -30.55 9.33
N PRO A 386 25.68 -31.77 9.88
CA PRO A 386 24.75 -32.87 9.60
C PRO A 386 23.29 -32.51 9.95
N ASN A 387 22.33 -32.99 9.14
CA ASN A 387 20.91 -32.75 9.37
C ASN A 387 20.36 -33.58 10.55
N ASN A 388 20.57 -33.10 11.77
CA ASN A 388 19.91 -33.61 12.97
C ASN A 388 19.94 -32.59 14.10
N TRP A 389 19.01 -32.74 15.06
CA TRP A 389 18.85 -31.81 16.18
C TRP A 389 20.05 -31.76 17.14
N LYS A 390 20.81 -32.85 17.32
CA LYS A 390 21.98 -32.86 18.21
C LYS A 390 23.08 -31.93 17.70
N GLU A 391 23.28 -31.86 16.40
CA GLU A 391 24.27 -30.94 15.82
C GLU A 391 23.78 -29.49 15.85
N VAL A 392 22.46 -29.25 15.72
CA VAL A 392 21.88 -27.92 15.92
C VAL A 392 22.08 -27.45 17.36
N GLU A 393 21.82 -28.30 18.35
CA GLU A 393 22.03 -28.00 19.78
C GLU A 393 23.48 -27.57 20.07
N LYS A 394 24.48 -28.26 19.51
CA LYS A 394 25.90 -27.95 19.73
C LYS A 394 26.32 -26.56 19.28
N ILE A 395 25.70 -26.02 18.23
CA ILE A 395 26.05 -24.70 17.66
C ILE A 395 25.13 -23.58 18.14
N SER A 396 24.18 -23.89 19.02
CA SER A 396 23.12 -22.96 19.43
C SER A 396 23.23 -22.58 20.90
N HIS A 397 22.67 -21.43 21.26
CA HIS A 397 22.28 -21.18 22.63
C HIS A 397 21.03 -22.01 22.95
N VAL A 398 21.21 -23.12 23.67
CA VAL A 398 20.12 -24.03 24.04
C VAL A 398 19.35 -23.47 25.23
N TYR A 399 18.05 -23.22 25.04
CA TYR A 399 17.14 -22.76 26.07
C TYR A 399 16.27 -23.91 26.55
N ASP A 400 16.78 -24.71 27.50
CA ASP A 400 16.13 -25.91 28.05
C ASP A 400 15.44 -25.65 29.40
N LYS A 401 14.65 -24.58 29.49
CA LYS A 401 13.79 -24.36 30.66
C LYS A 401 12.40 -24.89 30.39
N VAL A 402 11.81 -25.57 31.36
CA VAL A 402 10.48 -26.19 31.24
C VAL A 402 9.39 -25.11 31.24
N PHE A 403 8.49 -25.15 30.26
CA PHE A 403 7.34 -24.24 30.13
C PHE A 403 6.14 -24.67 30.99
N ASP A 404 6.15 -25.88 31.54
CA ASP A 404 5.11 -26.38 32.45
C ASP A 404 5.14 -25.60 33.78
N ASN A 405 4.10 -24.81 34.06
CA ASN A 405 4.02 -23.81 35.14
C ASN A 405 5.09 -22.68 35.10
N GLY A 406 5.80 -22.56 33.97
CA GLY A 406 6.79 -21.52 33.72
C GLY A 406 6.22 -20.37 32.88
N TYR A 407 6.87 -19.21 32.95
CA TYR A 407 6.50 -18.01 32.22
C TYR A 407 7.76 -17.31 31.73
N ILE A 408 7.81 -16.87 30.46
CA ILE A 408 8.97 -16.21 29.88
C ILE A 408 8.69 -14.73 29.66
N CYS A 409 9.48 -13.89 30.32
CA CYS A 409 9.52 -12.46 30.12
C CYS A 409 10.52 -12.11 29.01
N VAL A 410 10.04 -11.38 28.00
CA VAL A 410 10.87 -10.73 26.98
C VAL A 410 11.18 -9.31 27.49
N PRO A 411 12.47 -8.89 27.58
CA PRO A 411 12.89 -7.69 28.32
C PRO A 411 12.44 -6.40 27.65
N GLU A 412 11.22 -5.96 27.96
CA GLU A 412 10.70 -4.62 27.70
C GLU A 412 9.92 -4.05 28.92
N ILE A 413 9.94 -4.73 30.07
CA ILE A 413 9.06 -4.44 31.22
C ILE A 413 9.67 -3.42 32.19
N PRO A 414 8.98 -2.30 32.51
CA PRO A 414 9.20 -1.59 33.77
C PRO A 414 8.58 -2.43 34.89
N LYS A 415 9.35 -2.71 35.95
CA LYS A 415 9.05 -3.62 37.08
C LYS A 415 7.72 -3.36 37.84
N GLU A 416 6.86 -2.47 37.35
CA GLU A 416 5.68 -1.90 38.01
C GLU A 416 4.36 -2.19 37.27
N ASP A 417 4.34 -3.05 36.23
CA ASP A 417 3.08 -3.39 35.55
C ASP A 417 2.14 -4.24 36.45
N PRO A 418 0.93 -3.76 36.79
CA PRO A 418 -0.02 -4.47 37.64
C PRO A 418 -0.55 -5.77 37.02
N ILE A 419 -0.69 -5.84 35.69
CA ILE A 419 -1.13 -7.03 34.95
C ILE A 419 -0.04 -8.10 35.03
N PHE A 420 1.22 -7.71 34.82
CA PHE A 420 2.36 -8.63 34.96
C PHE A 420 2.41 -9.23 36.36
N SER A 421 2.28 -8.40 37.40
CA SER A 421 2.32 -8.83 38.80
C SER A 421 1.23 -9.85 39.16
N GLN A 422 0.02 -9.70 38.61
CA GLN A 422 -1.04 -10.66 38.82
C GLN A 422 -0.81 -11.97 38.03
N LEU A 423 -0.24 -11.86 36.82
CA LEU A 423 -0.04 -12.98 35.92
C LEU A 423 1.07 -13.94 36.38
N ILE A 424 2.13 -13.43 37.02
CA ILE A 424 3.25 -14.24 37.54
C ILE A 424 2.94 -14.91 38.88
N LYS A 425 1.77 -14.65 39.49
CA LYS A 425 1.42 -15.15 40.81
C LYS A 425 1.42 -16.70 40.80
N ASN A 426 2.25 -17.32 41.62
CA ASN A 426 2.50 -18.77 41.70
C ASN A 426 3.04 -19.42 40.40
N ARG A 427 3.71 -18.67 39.51
CA ARG A 427 4.39 -19.20 38.31
C ARG A 427 5.89 -18.97 38.39
N ILE A 428 6.67 -19.85 37.75
CA ILE A 428 8.14 -19.68 37.64
C ILE A 428 8.41 -18.67 36.54
N VAL A 429 9.01 -17.52 36.86
CA VAL A 429 9.38 -16.51 35.87
C VAL A 429 10.81 -16.75 35.40
N ASN A 430 10.96 -16.90 34.09
CA ASN A 430 12.25 -16.93 33.41
C ASN A 430 12.35 -15.72 32.49
N GLU A 431 13.55 -15.20 32.31
CA GLU A 431 13.82 -14.18 31.30
C GLU A 431 14.47 -14.83 30.08
N LEU A 432 14.11 -14.32 28.90
CA LEU A 432 14.80 -14.61 27.65
C LEU A 432 15.01 -13.29 26.93
N CYS A 433 16.27 -12.86 26.86
CA CYS A 433 16.66 -11.65 26.16
C CYS A 433 17.05 -11.97 24.72
N ASP A 434 16.88 -11.00 23.82
CA ASP A 434 17.45 -11.08 22.47
C ASP A 434 18.97 -10.90 22.56
N ASN A 435 19.68 -11.99 22.86
CA ASN A 435 21.13 -11.97 23.01
C ASN A 435 21.83 -11.84 21.63
N ASP A 436 23.13 -11.51 21.62
CA ASP A 436 23.97 -11.53 20.41
C ASP A 436 24.17 -12.93 19.80
N HIS A 437 23.69 -13.98 20.46
CA HIS A 437 23.71 -15.34 19.93
C HIS A 437 23.02 -15.42 18.56
N GLU A 438 23.71 -16.04 17.60
CA GLU A 438 23.18 -16.24 16.26
C GLU A 438 21.95 -17.14 16.25
N ILE A 439 21.96 -18.22 17.05
CA ILE A 439 20.91 -19.24 17.08
C ILE A 439 20.45 -19.45 18.51
N ILE A 440 19.14 -19.31 18.74
CA ILE A 440 18.48 -19.76 19.97
C ILE A 440 17.74 -21.05 19.63
N HIS A 441 18.02 -22.12 20.36
CA HIS A 441 17.41 -23.42 20.17
C HIS A 441 16.54 -23.81 21.36
N PHE A 442 15.27 -24.12 21.10
CA PHE A 442 14.38 -24.73 22.07
C PHE A 442 14.33 -26.25 21.83
N PRO A 443 14.78 -27.09 22.78
CA PRO A 443 14.62 -28.54 22.68
C PRO A 443 13.14 -28.93 22.81
N LYS A 444 12.83 -30.20 23.09
CA LYS A 444 11.44 -30.70 23.22
C LYS A 444 10.72 -30.18 24.48
N ASN A 445 10.75 -28.87 24.75
CA ASN A 445 10.26 -28.22 25.96
C ASN A 445 9.13 -27.20 25.72
N LEU A 446 8.75 -26.91 24.47
CA LEU A 446 7.69 -25.96 24.14
C LEU A 446 6.29 -26.58 24.19
N LEU A 447 5.60 -26.45 25.33
CA LEU A 447 4.20 -26.88 25.52
C LEU A 447 3.36 -25.78 26.19
N GLY A 448 2.16 -25.53 25.65
CA GLY A 448 1.19 -24.60 26.21
C GLY A 448 0.81 -23.46 25.25
N SER A 449 -0.19 -22.67 25.61
CA SER A 449 -0.61 -21.53 24.78
C SER A 449 0.40 -20.39 24.87
N PHE A 450 0.84 -19.84 23.72
CA PHE A 450 1.90 -18.81 23.68
C PHE A 450 1.60 -17.62 24.60
N TYR A 451 0.34 -17.16 24.64
CA TYR A 451 -0.06 -16.02 25.46
C TYR A 451 -0.02 -16.34 26.97
N LEU A 452 -0.23 -17.59 27.38
CA LEU A 452 -0.08 -17.99 28.79
C LEU A 452 1.37 -18.25 29.19
N ASN A 453 2.31 -18.27 28.24
CA ASN A 453 3.71 -18.64 28.43
C ASN A 453 4.71 -17.51 28.14
N ILE A 454 4.29 -16.45 27.44
CA ILE A 454 5.15 -15.34 27.00
C ILE A 454 4.54 -14.02 27.44
N TYR A 455 5.36 -13.13 28.02
CA TYR A 455 5.04 -11.72 28.20
C TYR A 455 5.93 -10.82 27.38
N SER A 456 5.29 -9.81 26.80
CA SER A 456 5.90 -8.67 26.15
C SER A 456 4.87 -7.52 26.16
N LYS A 457 5.32 -6.27 26.04
CA LYS A 457 4.42 -5.15 25.74
C LYS A 457 3.71 -5.32 24.40
N ARG A 458 4.29 -6.12 23.51
CA ARG A 458 3.82 -6.41 22.15
C ARG A 458 2.90 -7.64 22.09
N MET A 459 2.33 -8.10 23.22
CA MET A 459 1.46 -9.30 23.22
C MET A 459 0.19 -9.14 22.38
N LYS A 460 -0.33 -7.92 22.21
CA LYS A 460 -1.44 -7.64 21.28
C LYS A 460 -1.03 -7.91 19.83
N GLU A 461 0.17 -7.43 19.45
CA GLU A 461 0.74 -7.67 18.12
C GLU A 461 1.03 -9.14 17.90
N ALA A 462 1.62 -9.83 18.88
CA ALA A 462 1.87 -11.28 18.81
C ALA A 462 0.58 -12.08 18.66
N SER A 463 -0.49 -11.72 19.38
CA SER A 463 -1.79 -12.41 19.28
C SER A 463 -2.46 -12.18 17.93
N LYS A 464 -2.43 -10.95 17.42
CA LYS A 464 -2.88 -10.64 16.06
C LYS A 464 -2.03 -11.37 15.01
N TYR A 465 -0.70 -11.40 15.19
CA TYR A 465 0.24 -12.11 14.32
C TYR A 465 -0.13 -13.59 14.22
N VAL A 466 -0.29 -14.29 15.34
CA VAL A 466 -0.68 -15.72 15.34
C VAL A 466 -2.03 -15.91 14.64
N ALA A 467 -3.02 -15.07 14.95
CA ALA A 467 -4.34 -15.14 14.32
C ALA A 467 -4.29 -14.88 12.80
N LYS A 468 -3.45 -13.96 12.33
CA LYS A 468 -3.34 -13.62 10.90
C LYS A 468 -2.52 -14.63 10.11
N HIS A 469 -1.43 -15.12 10.70
CA HIS A 469 -0.35 -15.77 9.95
C HIS A 469 -0.23 -17.27 10.20
N ILE A 470 -0.70 -17.77 11.34
CA ILE A 470 -0.64 -19.19 11.70
C ILE A 470 -2.04 -19.81 11.61
N HIS A 471 -2.52 -20.00 10.37
CA HIS A 471 -3.83 -20.59 10.08
C HIS A 471 -3.73 -21.83 9.20
N TYR A 472 -4.76 -22.69 9.25
CA TYR A 472 -4.88 -23.84 8.36
C TYR A 472 -5.02 -23.40 6.90
N LYS A 473 -4.67 -24.29 5.98
CA LYS A 473 -4.80 -24.03 4.54
C LYS A 473 -6.26 -23.83 4.11
N GLU A 474 -6.49 -22.94 3.15
CA GLU A 474 -7.82 -22.62 2.61
C GLU A 474 -8.61 -23.86 2.15
N HIS A 475 -7.96 -24.84 1.53
CA HIS A 475 -8.64 -26.06 1.07
C HIS A 475 -9.25 -26.89 2.22
N MET A 476 -8.71 -26.80 3.44
CA MET A 476 -9.28 -27.46 4.62
C MET A 476 -10.57 -26.77 5.07
N PHE A 477 -10.64 -25.43 4.94
CA PHE A 477 -11.88 -24.68 5.13
C PHE A 477 -12.90 -25.00 4.06
N ALA A 478 -12.48 -25.15 2.80
CA ALA A 478 -13.33 -25.56 1.70
C ALA A 478 -13.93 -26.95 1.93
N GLU A 479 -13.12 -27.90 2.40
CA GLU A 479 -13.56 -29.25 2.74
C GLU A 479 -14.55 -29.25 3.92
N ALA A 480 -14.24 -28.51 5.00
CA ALA A 480 -15.15 -28.33 6.12
C ALA A 480 -16.48 -27.69 5.69
N TYR A 481 -16.41 -26.66 4.84
CA TYR A 481 -17.59 -25.95 4.35
C TYR A 481 -18.55 -26.86 3.58
N GLY A 482 -18.03 -27.84 2.81
CA GLY A 482 -18.89 -28.83 2.14
C GLY A 482 -19.81 -29.58 3.10
N ILE A 483 -19.32 -29.92 4.30
CA ILE A 483 -20.11 -30.61 5.33
C ILE A 483 -21.01 -29.62 6.08
N ILE A 484 -20.52 -28.42 6.34
CA ILE A 484 -21.27 -27.36 7.02
C ILE A 484 -22.47 -26.91 6.19
N ASP A 485 -22.35 -26.88 4.86
CA ASP A 485 -23.43 -26.56 3.93
C ASP A 485 -24.58 -27.57 4.02
N GLU A 486 -24.28 -28.87 4.14
CA GLU A 486 -25.29 -29.91 4.38
C GLU A 486 -25.91 -29.84 5.79
N LEU A 487 -25.09 -29.54 6.80
CA LEU A 487 -25.56 -29.38 8.18
C LEU A 487 -26.44 -28.15 8.37
N GLY A 488 -26.21 -27.10 7.58
CA GLY A 488 -26.74 -25.74 7.75
C GLY A 488 -25.81 -24.92 8.65
N ASP A 489 -25.12 -23.92 8.09
CA ASP A 489 -24.20 -23.06 8.84
C ASP A 489 -24.89 -22.42 10.07
N ARG A 490 -24.38 -22.72 11.28
CA ARG A 490 -24.95 -22.29 12.57
C ARG A 490 -26.37 -22.82 12.88
N GLU A 491 -26.80 -23.89 12.21
CA GLU A 491 -28.11 -24.56 12.44
C GLU A 491 -28.02 -25.90 13.18
N TYR A 492 -26.80 -26.35 13.50
CA TYR A 492 -26.53 -27.62 14.21
C TYR A 492 -25.73 -27.40 15.49
N TYR A 493 -25.65 -28.43 16.31
CA TYR A 493 -24.84 -28.50 17.53
C TYR A 493 -23.63 -29.38 17.27
N ALA A 494 -22.50 -29.10 17.93
CA ALA A 494 -21.32 -29.93 17.82
C ALA A 494 -20.76 -30.30 19.18
N ILE A 495 -20.25 -31.52 19.31
CA ILE A 495 -19.61 -32.02 20.51
C ILE A 495 -18.31 -32.75 20.15
N HIS A 496 -17.26 -32.49 20.92
CA HIS A 496 -16.04 -33.28 20.86
C HIS A 496 -16.00 -34.29 22.01
N ILE A 497 -15.79 -35.57 21.71
CA ILE A 497 -15.70 -36.66 22.70
C ILE A 497 -14.35 -37.38 22.52
N ARG A 498 -13.47 -37.32 23.54
CA ARG A 498 -12.11 -37.89 23.50
C ARG A 498 -12.00 -39.15 24.37
N ARG A 499 -11.70 -40.31 23.79
CA ARG A 499 -11.76 -41.63 24.46
C ARG A 499 -10.60 -42.59 24.20
N ASN A 500 -9.71 -42.34 23.24
CA ASN A 500 -8.63 -43.29 22.90
C ASN A 500 -7.48 -43.25 23.93
N ASP A 501 -6.34 -42.65 23.58
CA ASP A 501 -5.11 -42.55 24.36
C ASP A 501 -5.11 -41.44 25.42
N HIS A 502 -6.26 -40.83 25.73
CA HIS A 502 -6.31 -39.75 26.71
C HIS A 502 -5.71 -40.19 28.06
N GLN A 503 -4.76 -39.41 28.58
CA GLN A 503 -4.07 -39.71 29.84
C GLN A 503 -4.99 -39.64 31.08
N TYR A 504 -6.06 -38.83 31.03
CA TYR A 504 -7.00 -38.66 32.14
C TYR A 504 -8.18 -39.62 32.02
N LYS A 505 -7.97 -40.90 32.37
CA LYS A 505 -8.99 -41.96 32.24
C LYS A 505 -10.25 -41.70 33.09
N ASN A 506 -10.15 -40.91 34.15
CA ASN A 506 -11.29 -40.46 34.96
C ASN A 506 -12.29 -39.58 34.18
N LEU A 507 -11.90 -39.04 33.01
CA LEU A 507 -12.78 -38.27 32.13
C LEU A 507 -13.59 -39.15 31.16
N PHE A 508 -13.40 -40.48 31.17
CA PHE A 508 -14.12 -41.42 30.30
C PHE A 508 -15.51 -41.75 30.85
N ILE A 509 -16.38 -40.73 30.89
CA ILE A 509 -17.76 -40.88 31.35
C ILE A 509 -18.64 -41.62 30.33
N SER A 510 -19.76 -42.18 30.80
CA SER A 510 -20.72 -42.91 29.95
C SER A 510 -21.53 -41.98 29.05
N ALA A 511 -22.11 -42.51 27.97
CA ALA A 511 -22.92 -41.72 27.05
C ALA A 511 -24.21 -41.20 27.70
N GLU A 512 -24.79 -41.93 28.66
CA GLU A 512 -25.92 -41.49 29.47
C GLU A 512 -25.56 -40.25 30.29
N LYS A 513 -24.36 -40.26 30.89
CA LYS A 513 -23.87 -39.11 31.65
C LYS A 513 -23.58 -37.91 30.76
N ILE A 514 -23.03 -38.13 29.55
CA ILE A 514 -22.85 -37.07 28.55
C ILE A 514 -24.21 -36.45 28.17
N TYR A 515 -25.21 -37.29 27.85
CA TYR A 515 -26.57 -36.81 27.55
C TYR A 515 -27.14 -35.98 28.72
N GLN A 516 -27.05 -36.48 29.96
CA GLN A 516 -27.50 -35.75 31.14
C GLN A 516 -26.82 -34.38 31.30
N HIS A 517 -25.56 -34.25 30.90
CA HIS A 517 -24.82 -33.00 30.96
C HIS A 517 -25.23 -31.99 29.89
N ILE A 518 -25.60 -32.43 28.69
CA ILE A 518 -25.85 -31.53 27.54
C ILE A 518 -27.32 -31.26 27.25
N ARG A 519 -28.25 -32.12 27.70
CA ARG A 519 -29.69 -32.07 27.34
C ARG A 519 -30.37 -30.73 27.64
N ASP A 520 -29.85 -29.98 28.62
CA ASP A 520 -30.43 -28.70 28.99
C ASP A 520 -30.13 -27.62 27.93
N ILE A 521 -29.02 -27.72 27.20
CA ILE A 521 -28.55 -26.74 26.19
C ILE A 521 -28.68 -27.22 24.74
N VAL A 522 -28.71 -28.54 24.51
CA VAL A 522 -28.92 -29.17 23.20
C VAL A 522 -30.33 -29.77 23.13
N PRO A 523 -31.27 -29.16 22.40
CA PRO A 523 -32.62 -29.69 22.23
C PRO A 523 -32.60 -31.08 21.60
N GLU A 524 -33.43 -32.00 22.11
CA GLU A 524 -33.61 -33.31 21.48
C GLU A 524 -34.10 -33.17 20.03
N LYS A 525 -33.80 -34.18 19.20
CA LYS A 525 -34.05 -34.23 17.75
C LYS A 525 -33.26 -33.21 16.91
N SER A 526 -32.45 -32.35 17.53
CA SER A 526 -31.55 -31.46 16.79
C SER A 526 -30.41 -32.23 16.10
N LYS A 527 -29.84 -31.62 15.06
CA LYS A 527 -28.62 -32.11 14.40
C LYS A 527 -27.44 -31.97 15.36
N LEU A 528 -26.77 -33.09 15.66
CA LEU A 528 -25.60 -33.14 16.55
C LEU A 528 -24.41 -33.75 15.81
N TYR A 529 -23.46 -32.91 15.43
CA TYR A 529 -22.18 -33.37 14.85
C TYR A 529 -21.23 -33.84 15.97
N ILE A 530 -20.69 -35.04 15.84
CA ILE A 530 -19.79 -35.64 16.84
C ILE A 530 -18.38 -35.77 16.26
N ALA A 531 -17.46 -34.97 16.77
CA ALA A 531 -16.02 -35.15 16.54
C ALA A 531 -15.46 -36.10 17.61
N THR A 532 -14.86 -37.22 17.20
CA THR A 532 -14.39 -38.23 18.16
C THR A 532 -13.29 -39.14 17.60
N ASP A 533 -12.43 -39.59 18.49
CA ASP A 533 -11.45 -40.65 18.28
C ASP A 533 -11.95 -42.03 18.75
N CYS A 534 -13.19 -42.12 19.24
CA CYS A 534 -13.80 -43.37 19.70
C CYS A 534 -14.15 -44.26 18.51
N LYS A 535 -13.60 -45.47 18.47
CA LYS A 535 -13.88 -46.45 17.40
C LYS A 535 -15.15 -47.28 17.64
N ASP A 536 -15.56 -47.40 18.90
CA ASP A 536 -16.76 -48.13 19.28
C ASP A 536 -18.00 -47.28 18.99
N LYS A 537 -18.75 -47.66 17.96
CA LYS A 537 -19.99 -46.98 17.56
C LYS A 537 -21.13 -47.20 18.55
N SER A 538 -21.15 -48.32 19.27
CA SER A 538 -22.23 -48.65 20.20
C SER A 538 -22.31 -47.68 21.38
N PHE A 539 -21.17 -47.07 21.74
CA PHE A 539 -21.10 -46.00 22.73
C PHE A 539 -22.06 -44.84 22.43
N PHE A 540 -22.30 -44.53 21.15
CA PHE A 540 -23.13 -43.38 20.76
C PHE A 540 -24.62 -43.69 20.70
N ASN A 541 -25.07 -44.93 20.94
CA ASN A 541 -26.47 -45.34 20.80
C ASN A 541 -27.42 -44.43 21.60
N VAL A 542 -27.07 -44.10 22.84
CA VAL A 542 -27.87 -43.20 23.70
C VAL A 542 -28.02 -41.80 23.08
N LEU A 543 -26.98 -41.28 22.42
CA LEU A 543 -27.04 -40.00 21.74
C LEU A 543 -27.80 -40.10 20.42
N ASN A 544 -27.64 -41.19 19.68
CA ASN A 544 -28.35 -41.47 18.43
C ASN A 544 -29.87 -41.58 18.63
N GLU A 545 -30.31 -42.10 19.79
CA GLU A 545 -31.73 -42.17 20.14
C GLU A 545 -32.34 -40.78 20.43
N LYS A 546 -31.53 -39.81 20.84
CA LYS A 546 -31.99 -38.49 21.30
C LYS A 546 -31.76 -37.37 20.29
N TYR A 547 -30.78 -37.52 19.42
CA TYR A 547 -30.34 -36.50 18.47
C TYR A 547 -30.16 -37.08 17.07
N GLN A 548 -30.23 -36.23 16.05
CA GLN A 548 -29.82 -36.59 14.70
C GLN A 548 -28.30 -36.51 14.63
N THR A 549 -27.65 -37.59 15.06
CA THR A 549 -26.19 -37.65 15.14
C THR A 549 -25.56 -37.86 13.77
N SER A 550 -24.40 -37.23 13.57
CA SER A 550 -23.59 -37.43 12.38
C SER A 550 -22.10 -37.33 12.72
N PHE A 551 -21.30 -38.01 11.90
CA PHE A 551 -19.85 -38.05 11.99
C PHE A 551 -19.25 -37.67 10.64
N TYR A 552 -17.96 -37.34 10.61
CA TYR A 552 -17.26 -37.07 9.34
C TYR A 552 -17.49 -38.17 8.29
N SER A 553 -17.53 -39.45 8.72
CA SER A 553 -17.72 -40.60 7.82
C SER A 553 -19.08 -40.68 7.13
N ASP A 554 -20.07 -39.92 7.58
CA ASP A 554 -21.42 -39.95 7.02
C ASP A 554 -21.54 -39.01 5.79
N TYR A 555 -20.59 -38.08 5.63
CA TYR A 555 -20.57 -37.08 4.57
C TYR A 555 -19.64 -37.45 3.41
N LYS A 556 -19.59 -38.73 3.02
CA LYS A 556 -18.77 -39.21 1.89
C LYS A 556 -19.15 -38.59 0.53
N GLY A 557 -20.37 -38.07 0.42
CA GLY A 557 -20.80 -37.28 -0.73
C GLY A 557 -20.02 -35.99 -0.82
N SER A 558 -20.12 -35.13 0.19
CA SER A 558 -19.47 -33.82 0.19
C SER A 558 -17.98 -33.80 0.45
N SER A 559 -17.41 -34.91 0.94
CA SER A 559 -15.99 -35.02 1.25
C SER A 559 -15.14 -35.59 0.10
N ASN A 560 -13.89 -35.16 0.06
CA ASN A 560 -12.93 -35.65 -0.91
C ASN A 560 -12.52 -37.10 -0.58
N LYS A 561 -12.83 -38.04 -1.49
CA LYS A 561 -12.52 -39.48 -1.37
C LYS A 561 -11.01 -39.76 -1.29
N TYR A 562 -10.17 -38.87 -1.81
CA TYR A 562 -8.71 -38.96 -1.78
C TYR A 562 -8.08 -38.00 -0.75
N LEU A 563 -8.86 -37.46 0.18
CA LEU A 563 -8.34 -36.62 1.25
C LEU A 563 -7.32 -37.42 2.10
N ASP A 564 -6.21 -36.78 2.44
CA ASP A 564 -5.28 -37.34 3.42
C ASP A 564 -5.98 -37.48 4.78
N TYR A 565 -6.01 -38.71 5.28
CA TYR A 565 -6.60 -39.05 6.58
C TYR A 565 -6.04 -38.20 7.73
N ASN A 566 -4.78 -37.76 7.64
CA ASN A 566 -4.16 -36.89 8.64
C ASN A 566 -4.81 -35.50 8.76
N LEU A 567 -5.59 -35.05 7.77
CA LEU A 567 -6.26 -33.75 7.77
C LEU A 567 -7.64 -33.76 8.44
N ILE A 568 -8.26 -34.95 8.59
CA ILE A 568 -9.64 -35.09 9.04
C ILE A 568 -9.85 -34.40 10.39
N GLY A 569 -8.99 -34.65 11.39
CA GLY A 569 -9.15 -34.03 12.71
C GLY A 569 -9.17 -32.50 12.66
N MET A 570 -8.35 -31.89 11.81
CA MET A 570 -8.30 -30.42 11.67
C MET A 570 -9.53 -29.89 10.93
N ILE A 571 -10.05 -30.64 9.96
CA ILE A 571 -11.32 -30.33 9.29
C ILE A 571 -12.50 -30.46 10.28
N GLU A 572 -12.51 -31.47 11.13
CA GLU A 572 -13.51 -31.61 12.20
C GLU A 572 -13.47 -30.46 13.19
N GLN A 573 -12.28 -29.92 13.50
CA GLN A 573 -12.20 -28.68 14.30
C GLN A 573 -12.96 -27.55 13.60
N LEU A 574 -12.77 -27.36 12.30
CA LEU A 574 -13.44 -26.32 11.51
C LEU A 574 -14.96 -26.56 11.43
N ILE A 575 -15.42 -27.80 11.24
CA ILE A 575 -16.85 -28.14 11.31
C ILE A 575 -17.40 -27.76 12.69
N CYS A 576 -16.73 -28.12 13.79
CA CYS A 576 -17.19 -27.76 15.13
C CYS A 576 -17.24 -26.23 15.37
N THR A 577 -16.43 -25.43 14.69
CA THR A 577 -16.43 -23.97 14.87
C THR A 577 -17.72 -23.30 14.40
N ARG A 578 -18.44 -23.90 13.44
CA ARG A 578 -19.64 -23.31 12.84
C ARG A 578 -20.95 -23.79 13.47
N ALA A 579 -20.88 -24.67 14.48
CA ALA A 579 -22.06 -25.07 15.24
C ALA A 579 -22.64 -23.90 16.05
N LYS A 580 -23.96 -23.91 16.24
CA LYS A 580 -24.71 -22.99 17.11
C LYS A 580 -24.15 -22.97 18.53
N ILE A 581 -23.94 -24.16 19.10
CA ILE A 581 -23.22 -24.37 20.35
C ILE A 581 -22.20 -25.48 20.13
N PHE A 582 -20.98 -25.25 20.61
CA PHE A 582 -19.93 -26.26 20.68
C PHE A 582 -19.73 -26.72 22.12
N ILE A 583 -19.64 -28.03 22.32
CA ILE A 583 -19.35 -28.67 23.61
C ILE A 583 -18.00 -29.39 23.51
N GLY A 584 -17.03 -28.94 24.31
CA GLY A 584 -15.69 -29.51 24.33
C GLY A 584 -15.54 -30.71 25.27
N ASN A 585 -14.37 -31.35 25.23
CA ASN A 585 -13.93 -32.32 26.21
C ASN A 585 -12.94 -31.65 27.16
N ASP A 586 -13.05 -31.90 28.47
CA ASP A 586 -12.15 -31.29 29.45
C ASP A 586 -10.71 -31.77 29.23
N LEU A 587 -9.74 -30.88 29.48
CA LEU A 587 -8.30 -31.10 29.30
C LEU A 587 -7.87 -31.60 27.89
N SER A 588 -8.65 -31.29 26.85
CA SER A 588 -8.33 -31.62 25.46
C SER A 588 -7.82 -30.39 24.71
N THR A 589 -6.56 -30.42 24.26
CA THR A 589 -6.00 -29.37 23.38
C THR A 589 -6.73 -29.31 22.03
N PHE A 590 -7.33 -30.41 21.56
CA PHE A 590 -8.20 -30.41 20.39
C PHE A 590 -9.45 -29.54 20.60
N SER A 591 -10.08 -29.63 21.78
CA SER A 591 -11.24 -28.79 22.11
C SER A 591 -10.85 -27.34 22.36
N SER A 592 -9.72 -27.09 23.03
CA SER A 592 -9.25 -25.73 23.29
C SER A 592 -9.07 -24.98 21.95
N TYR A 593 -8.40 -25.57 20.95
CA TYR A 593 -8.25 -24.91 19.65
C TYR A 593 -9.57 -24.65 18.92
N ILE A 594 -10.60 -25.48 19.08
CA ILE A 594 -11.93 -25.17 18.53
C ILE A 594 -12.48 -23.90 19.18
N TYR A 595 -12.34 -23.74 20.49
CA TYR A 595 -12.73 -22.50 21.18
C TYR A 595 -11.93 -21.29 20.70
N ARG A 596 -10.62 -21.42 20.52
CA ARG A 596 -9.78 -20.33 19.97
C ARG A 596 -10.25 -19.91 18.58
N LEU A 597 -10.46 -20.89 17.69
CA LEU A 597 -10.92 -20.65 16.32
C LEU A 597 -12.32 -20.01 16.29
N ARG A 598 -13.26 -20.49 17.11
CA ARG A 598 -14.58 -19.84 17.32
C ARG A 598 -14.43 -18.40 17.82
N GLY A 599 -13.44 -18.17 18.67
CA GLY A 599 -13.08 -16.86 19.19
C GLY A 599 -12.72 -15.86 18.08
N TYR A 600 -11.88 -16.29 17.13
CA TYR A 600 -11.47 -15.48 15.98
C TYR A 600 -12.60 -15.14 15.00
N MET A 601 -13.63 -15.98 14.90
CA MET A 601 -14.78 -15.76 14.03
C MET A 601 -15.76 -14.75 14.68
N ARG A 602 -15.99 -13.60 14.04
CA ARG A 602 -16.79 -12.51 14.64
C ARG A 602 -18.30 -12.76 14.60
N ASP A 603 -18.76 -13.53 13.63
CA ASP A 603 -20.17 -13.87 13.41
C ASP A 603 -20.67 -15.07 14.25
N ILE A 604 -19.80 -15.64 15.07
CA ILE A 604 -20.16 -16.67 16.06
C ILE A 604 -20.65 -15.96 17.32
N GLU A 605 -21.97 -16.01 17.55
CA GLU A 605 -22.62 -15.38 18.72
C GLU A 605 -22.25 -16.09 20.02
N ASN A 606 -22.34 -17.43 20.06
CA ASN A 606 -22.05 -18.21 21.27
C ASN A 606 -20.58 -18.60 21.32
N LYS A 607 -19.82 -17.92 22.19
CA LYS A 607 -18.40 -18.20 22.50
C LYS A 607 -18.21 -18.77 23.91
N GLU A 608 -19.28 -19.30 24.51
CA GLU A 608 -19.27 -19.84 25.87
C GLU A 608 -18.54 -21.18 25.94
N TYR A 609 -17.91 -21.47 27.08
CA TYR A 609 -17.07 -22.64 27.27
C TYR A 609 -17.85 -23.79 27.92
N TYR A 610 -18.43 -24.67 27.10
CA TYR A 610 -19.18 -25.86 27.54
C TYR A 610 -18.32 -27.13 27.52
N LEU A 611 -18.55 -28.03 28.46
CA LEU A 611 -17.78 -29.27 28.58
C LEU A 611 -18.70 -30.47 28.70
N ASN A 612 -18.44 -31.52 27.93
CA ASN A 612 -19.21 -32.77 27.98
C ASN A 612 -19.05 -33.51 29.32
N THR A 613 -17.97 -33.26 30.06
CA THR A 613 -17.66 -33.87 31.36
C THR A 613 -18.27 -33.13 32.54
N LYS A 614 -18.93 -31.98 32.31
CA LYS A 614 -19.58 -31.17 33.35
C LYS A 614 -20.99 -30.82 32.92
N LYS A 615 -21.93 -30.69 33.86
CA LYS A 615 -23.30 -30.32 33.52
C LYS A 615 -23.34 -28.91 32.90
N CYS A 616 -23.88 -28.81 31.69
CA CYS A 616 -24.05 -27.55 30.96
C CYS A 616 -25.42 -26.95 31.29
N LEU A 617 -25.46 -25.66 31.65
CA LEU A 617 -26.68 -24.98 32.11
C LEU A 617 -27.07 -23.84 31.16
N LYS A 618 -28.37 -23.70 30.87
CA LYS A 618 -28.96 -22.69 29.96
C LYS A 618 -28.75 -21.25 30.40
N ASN A 619 -28.76 -21.01 31.72
CA ASN A 619 -28.76 -19.68 32.33
C ASN A 619 -27.80 -19.63 33.52
N ILE A 620 -26.50 -19.82 33.28
CA ILE A 620 -25.54 -19.24 34.22
C ILE A 620 -25.75 -17.75 34.08
N LYS A 621 -26.29 -17.08 35.12
CA LYS A 621 -26.32 -15.62 35.22
C LYS A 621 -25.02 -15.08 34.65
N LYS A 622 -25.04 -13.90 34.02
CA LYS A 622 -23.85 -13.04 33.85
C LYS A 622 -23.18 -12.83 35.22
N ILE A 623 -22.52 -13.85 35.77
CA ILE A 623 -21.53 -13.73 36.81
C ILE A 623 -20.38 -13.17 36.01
N SER A 624 -20.30 -11.85 36.13
CA SER A 624 -19.46 -10.88 35.48
C SER A 624 -17.98 -11.07 35.81
N ILE A 625 -17.51 -12.30 35.74
CA ILE A 625 -16.10 -12.64 35.80
C ILE A 625 -15.94 -13.84 34.86
N LYS A 626 -15.91 -13.60 33.54
CA LYS A 626 -15.20 -14.51 32.65
C LYS A 626 -13.80 -14.64 33.27
N PRO A 627 -13.35 -15.83 33.72
CA PRO A 627 -12.04 -15.94 34.32
C PRO A 627 -11.04 -15.43 33.31
N THR A 628 -10.47 -14.27 33.58
CA THR A 628 -9.39 -13.76 32.77
C THR A 628 -8.22 -14.72 32.93
N TRP A 629 -7.36 -14.82 31.93
CA TRP A 629 -6.09 -15.58 32.07
C TRP A 629 -5.31 -15.25 33.36
N ILE A 630 -5.46 -14.03 33.88
CA ILE A 630 -4.90 -13.52 35.13
C ILE A 630 -5.45 -14.24 36.38
N GLN A 631 -6.67 -14.79 36.30
CA GLN A 631 -7.34 -15.49 37.41
C GLN A 631 -7.16 -17.01 37.34
N THR A 632 -6.40 -17.52 36.37
CA THR A 632 -6.34 -18.96 36.07
C THR A 632 -5.04 -19.57 36.61
N TRP A 633 -5.19 -20.39 37.65
CA TRP A 633 -4.13 -21.13 38.33
C TRP A 633 -3.87 -22.53 37.73
N MET A 634 -4.55 -22.87 36.62
CA MET A 634 -4.58 -24.21 36.05
C MET A 634 -3.83 -24.29 34.71
N SER A 635 -3.23 -25.44 34.44
CA SER A 635 -2.57 -25.93 33.22
C SER A 635 -2.75 -25.06 31.97
N THR A 636 -1.67 -24.44 31.51
CA THR A 636 -1.59 -23.47 30.40
C THR A 636 -2.00 -24.00 29.01
N TRP A 637 -2.38 -25.27 28.90
CA TRP A 637 -2.78 -25.94 27.65
C TRP A 637 -4.25 -26.37 27.61
N GLY A 638 -4.94 -26.44 28.75
CA GLY A 638 -6.26 -27.08 28.85
C GLY A 638 -7.44 -26.16 28.54
N ARG A 639 -7.22 -24.85 28.42
CA ARG A 639 -8.26 -23.84 28.28
C ARG A 639 -7.78 -22.66 27.45
N GLU A 640 -8.71 -22.10 26.69
CA GLU A 640 -8.54 -20.88 25.93
C GLU A 640 -9.27 -19.70 26.58
N HIS A 641 -8.74 -18.48 26.41
CA HIS A 641 -9.26 -17.28 27.06
C HIS A 641 -9.55 -16.16 26.04
N PRO A 642 -10.66 -15.42 26.20
CA PRO A 642 -11.07 -14.35 25.29
C PRO A 642 -9.95 -13.43 24.84
N GLU A 643 -9.06 -13.05 25.74
CA GLU A 643 -7.97 -12.09 25.54
C GLU A 643 -7.04 -12.40 24.35
N VAL A 644 -6.98 -13.65 23.87
CA VAL A 644 -6.16 -14.01 22.68
C VAL A 644 -6.88 -13.76 21.34
N TRP A 645 -8.21 -13.63 21.31
CA TRP A 645 -9.00 -13.30 20.10
C TRP A 645 -9.86 -12.05 20.24
N ASP A 646 -10.13 -11.64 21.47
CA ASP A 646 -10.76 -10.40 21.85
C ASP A 646 -9.70 -9.33 21.83
N PHE A 647 -9.40 -8.86 20.62
CA PHE A 647 -8.58 -7.68 20.43
C PHE A 647 -9.20 -6.45 21.11
N SER A 648 -10.46 -6.54 21.56
CA SER A 648 -11.22 -5.49 22.25
C SER A 648 -11.02 -5.36 23.75
N ASN A 649 -10.60 -6.42 24.45
CA ASN A 649 -10.17 -6.28 25.84
C ASN A 649 -8.81 -5.58 25.99
N PHE A 650 -8.17 -5.23 24.86
CA PHE A 650 -7.10 -4.24 24.76
C PHE A 650 -7.45 -3.11 23.77
N ASN A 651 -8.74 -2.88 23.46
CA ASN A 651 -9.16 -1.87 22.48
C ASN A 651 -9.34 -0.48 23.10
N ASN A 652 -8.37 0.35 22.75
CA ASN A 652 -8.66 1.63 22.15
C ASN A 652 -9.33 1.37 20.77
N GLU A 653 -10.61 1.00 20.67
CA GLU A 653 -11.42 1.19 19.44
C GLU A 653 -12.48 2.27 19.69
N THR A 654 -12.15 3.14 20.63
CA THR A 654 -12.93 4.30 20.98
C THR A 654 -12.94 5.27 19.82
N ILE A 655 -14.10 5.89 19.62
CA ILE A 655 -14.31 6.95 18.64
C ILE A 655 -14.37 8.26 19.42
N PHE A 656 -13.47 9.18 19.12
CA PHE A 656 -13.58 10.55 19.57
C PHE A 656 -14.45 11.35 18.60
N ILE A 657 -15.55 11.93 19.09
CA ILE A 657 -16.49 12.74 18.30
C ILE A 657 -16.28 14.22 18.63
N SER A 658 -15.87 15.01 17.65
CA SER A 658 -15.61 16.44 17.75
C SER A 658 -16.82 17.27 17.33
N ILE A 659 -17.39 18.03 18.26
CA ILE A 659 -18.58 18.87 18.04
C ILE A 659 -18.32 20.30 18.50
N ALA A 660 -18.18 21.21 17.55
CA ALA A 660 -18.19 22.65 17.82
C ALA A 660 -19.64 23.15 17.81
N ALA A 661 -20.07 23.81 18.88
CA ALA A 661 -21.44 24.30 19.01
C ALA A 661 -21.45 25.79 19.36
N TYR A 662 -22.11 26.59 18.52
CA TYR A 662 -22.31 28.02 18.75
C TYR A 662 -23.80 28.31 18.89
N ARG A 663 -24.25 28.51 20.14
CA ARG A 663 -25.66 28.80 20.48
C ARG A 663 -26.68 27.90 19.78
N ASP A 664 -26.31 26.63 19.57
CA ASP A 664 -27.09 25.70 18.75
C ASP A 664 -28.05 24.88 19.63
N PRO A 665 -29.38 25.08 19.51
CA PRO A 665 -30.36 24.37 20.32
C PRO A 665 -30.45 22.87 20.00
N GLU A 666 -29.85 22.40 18.90
CA GLU A 666 -29.88 20.99 18.51
C GLU A 666 -28.76 20.14 19.13
N LEU A 667 -27.76 20.76 19.79
CA LEU A 667 -26.59 20.06 20.34
C LEU A 667 -26.97 18.88 21.25
N GLU A 668 -27.86 19.12 22.23
CA GLU A 668 -28.24 18.08 23.19
C GLU A 668 -28.97 16.92 22.50
N LYS A 669 -29.77 17.20 21.47
CA LYS A 669 -30.45 16.15 20.68
C LYS A 669 -29.48 15.39 19.80
N THR A 670 -28.47 16.06 19.24
CA THR A 670 -27.38 15.42 18.49
C THR A 670 -26.60 14.45 19.38
N ILE A 671 -26.26 14.85 20.61
CA ILE A 671 -25.58 13.97 21.59
C ILE A 671 -26.48 12.79 21.96
N ALA A 672 -27.77 13.04 22.24
CA ALA A 672 -28.71 11.96 22.57
C ALA A 672 -28.83 10.92 21.44
N ASP A 673 -29.03 11.38 20.20
CA ASP A 673 -29.19 10.51 19.03
C ASP A 673 -27.88 9.78 18.68
N CYS A 674 -26.72 10.41 18.90
CA CYS A 674 -25.39 9.80 18.76
C CYS A 674 -25.26 8.53 19.63
N PHE A 675 -25.64 8.61 20.90
CA PHE A 675 -25.62 7.47 21.82
C PHE A 675 -26.74 6.47 21.53
N GLU A 676 -27.97 6.94 21.29
CA GLU A 676 -29.14 6.07 21.05
C GLU A 676 -28.98 5.19 19.81
N MET A 677 -28.38 5.74 18.75
CA MET A 677 -28.27 5.06 17.47
C MET A 677 -26.99 4.24 17.33
N ALA A 678 -26.07 4.31 18.28
CA ALA A 678 -24.84 3.51 18.29
C ALA A 678 -25.11 2.04 18.67
N GLU A 679 -24.36 1.11 18.09
CA GLU A 679 -24.38 -0.30 18.49
C GLU A 679 -23.64 -0.53 19.81
N TYR A 680 -22.53 0.22 20.02
CA TYR A 680 -21.69 0.13 21.21
C TYR A 680 -21.49 1.53 21.84
N PRO A 681 -22.49 2.08 22.55
CA PRO A 681 -22.40 3.43 23.12
C PRO A 681 -21.19 3.66 24.04
N GLU A 682 -20.67 2.62 24.68
CA GLU A 682 -19.53 2.65 25.61
C GLU A 682 -18.19 3.00 24.95
N ARG A 683 -18.08 2.88 23.61
CA ARG A 683 -16.83 3.24 22.90
C ARG A 683 -16.76 4.71 22.49
N LEU A 684 -17.82 5.47 22.73
CA LEU A 684 -17.92 6.86 22.29
C LEU A 684 -17.29 7.79 23.33
N VAL A 685 -16.51 8.77 22.86
CA VAL A 685 -16.02 9.89 23.67
C VAL A 685 -16.31 11.17 22.90
N ILE A 686 -17.12 12.08 23.43
CA ILE A 686 -17.54 13.28 22.70
C ILE A 686 -16.83 14.50 23.28
N GLY A 687 -16.04 15.18 22.44
CA GLY A 687 -15.45 16.48 22.72
C GLY A 687 -16.36 17.60 22.23
N VAL A 688 -16.81 18.45 23.14
CA VAL A 688 -17.69 19.59 22.84
C VAL A 688 -16.99 20.89 23.18
N CYS A 689 -16.96 21.82 22.22
CA CYS A 689 -16.69 23.22 22.50
C CYS A 689 -18.02 23.99 22.46
N LEU A 690 -18.56 24.26 23.65
CA LEU A 690 -19.85 24.92 23.85
C LEU A 690 -19.66 26.43 23.98
N GLN A 691 -20.12 27.17 22.97
CA GLN A 691 -20.06 28.62 22.89
C GLN A 691 -21.48 29.19 23.07
N ASP A 692 -21.86 29.57 24.29
CA ASP A 692 -23.25 30.00 24.60
C ASP A 692 -23.31 31.05 25.72
N THR A 693 -24.50 31.44 26.16
CA THR A 693 -24.70 32.26 27.37
C THR A 693 -24.27 31.48 28.61
N LEU A 694 -23.86 32.21 29.67
CA LEU A 694 -23.47 31.59 30.94
C LEU A 694 -24.58 30.68 31.49
N GLU A 695 -25.84 31.13 31.41
CA GLU A 695 -27.01 30.34 31.81
C GLU A 695 -27.11 29.01 31.04
N LYS A 696 -26.89 29.02 29.73
CA LYS A 696 -26.95 27.80 28.91
C LYS A 696 -25.77 26.86 29.15
N ILE A 697 -24.59 27.41 29.43
CA ILE A 697 -23.41 26.65 29.80
C ILE A 697 -23.63 25.95 31.15
N GLU A 698 -24.13 26.67 32.16
CA GLU A 698 -24.39 26.12 33.50
C GLU A 698 -25.47 25.02 33.49
N ASN A 699 -26.48 25.18 32.63
CA ASN A 699 -27.60 24.26 32.48
C ASN A 699 -27.43 23.20 31.39
N PHE A 700 -26.24 23.07 30.80
CA PHE A 700 -26.00 22.07 29.76
C PHE A 700 -26.14 20.66 30.32
N LYS A 701 -27.07 19.86 29.75
CA LYS A 701 -27.49 18.56 30.27
C LYS A 701 -26.35 17.55 30.46
N TYR A 702 -25.33 17.61 29.61
CA TYR A 702 -24.25 16.62 29.55
C TYR A 702 -22.94 17.08 30.19
N LYS A 703 -22.94 18.18 30.95
CA LYS A 703 -21.71 18.78 31.53
C LYS A 703 -20.92 17.81 32.42
N ASP A 704 -21.60 16.90 33.12
CA ASP A 704 -21.00 15.96 34.08
C ASP A 704 -20.97 14.50 33.56
N HIS A 705 -21.24 14.27 32.27
CA HIS A 705 -21.31 12.92 31.71
C HIS A 705 -19.89 12.34 31.49
N PRO A 706 -19.58 11.10 31.93
CA PRO A 706 -18.20 10.57 31.95
C PRO A 706 -17.55 10.39 30.58
N GLN A 707 -18.36 10.25 29.53
CA GLN A 707 -17.90 10.13 28.14
C GLN A 707 -17.88 11.47 27.38
N ILE A 708 -18.14 12.60 28.06
CA ILE A 708 -18.14 13.94 27.46
C ILE A 708 -16.97 14.74 28.00
N ARG A 709 -16.17 15.31 27.09
CA ARG A 709 -15.11 16.26 27.42
C ARG A 709 -15.54 17.63 26.93
N LEU A 710 -15.61 18.59 27.85
CA LEU A 710 -16.24 19.87 27.60
C LEU A 710 -15.23 21.01 27.70
N ASN A 711 -15.18 21.84 26.68
CA ASN A 711 -14.64 23.20 26.75
C ASN A 711 -15.80 24.18 26.62
N THR A 712 -15.86 25.20 27.47
CA THR A 712 -16.92 26.19 27.45
C THR A 712 -16.36 27.59 27.24
N MET A 713 -17.09 28.43 26.51
CA MET A 713 -16.81 29.85 26.42
C MET A 713 -18.09 30.65 26.22
N GLU A 714 -18.11 31.85 26.77
CA GLU A 714 -19.21 32.77 26.51
C GLU A 714 -19.26 33.14 25.02
N TYR A 715 -20.46 33.17 24.43
CA TYR A 715 -20.62 33.38 22.98
C TYR A 715 -19.96 34.67 22.46
N THR A 716 -19.87 35.72 23.28
CA THR A 716 -19.21 37.00 22.96
C THR A 716 -17.69 36.88 22.77
N LYS A 717 -17.09 35.79 23.26
CA LYS A 717 -15.65 35.48 23.16
C LYS A 717 -15.33 34.51 22.03
N ALA A 718 -16.35 34.03 21.30
CA ALA A 718 -16.18 33.09 20.20
C ALA A 718 -15.31 33.68 19.09
N LYS A 719 -14.45 32.84 18.49
CA LYS A 719 -13.53 33.22 17.40
C LYS A 719 -13.84 32.53 16.06
N GLY A 720 -14.97 31.82 15.97
CA GLY A 720 -15.37 31.05 14.79
C GLY A 720 -15.30 29.54 14.98
N VAL A 721 -15.83 28.80 14.00
CA VAL A 721 -15.96 27.34 14.10
C VAL A 721 -14.60 26.65 14.04
N CYS A 722 -13.67 27.15 13.21
CA CYS A 722 -12.36 26.52 13.06
C CYS A 722 -11.52 26.64 14.35
N TYR A 723 -11.64 27.76 15.07
CA TYR A 723 -11.02 27.93 16.39
C TYR A 723 -11.61 26.98 17.44
N ALA A 724 -12.94 26.80 17.45
CA ALA A 724 -13.60 25.85 18.35
C ALA A 724 -13.18 24.39 18.04
N ARG A 725 -13.11 24.00 16.76
CA ARG A 725 -12.61 22.68 16.34
C ARG A 725 -11.15 22.47 16.68
N TRP A 726 -10.33 23.50 16.54
CA TRP A 726 -8.95 23.50 16.99
C TRP A 726 -8.82 23.26 18.51
N ILE A 727 -9.63 23.94 19.33
CA ILE A 727 -9.67 23.70 20.79
C ILE A 727 -10.02 22.24 21.07
N ILE A 728 -11.06 21.71 20.43
CA ILE A 728 -11.48 20.32 20.63
C ILE A 728 -10.34 19.36 20.26
N GLN A 729 -9.74 19.56 19.08
CA GLN A 729 -8.65 18.74 18.57
C GLN A 729 -7.43 18.75 19.52
N THR A 730 -7.06 19.90 20.07
CA THR A 730 -5.83 20.05 20.86
C THR A 730 -5.99 19.82 22.36
N GLN A 731 -7.17 20.10 22.93
CA GLN A 731 -7.38 20.06 24.38
C GLN A 731 -8.24 18.89 24.85
N LEU A 732 -9.14 18.39 23.99
CA LEU A 732 -10.16 17.42 24.40
C LEU A 732 -9.90 16.02 23.84
N THR A 733 -9.03 15.84 22.85
CA THR A 733 -8.65 14.51 22.35
C THR A 733 -7.75 13.76 23.33
N GLY A 734 -7.79 12.43 23.31
CA GLY A 734 -6.99 11.55 24.17
C GLY A 734 -6.28 10.48 23.35
N ASN A 735 -6.28 9.25 23.87
CA ASN A 735 -5.70 8.07 23.25
C ASN A 735 -6.73 7.22 22.47
N GLU A 736 -7.84 7.83 22.03
CA GLU A 736 -8.83 7.13 21.19
C GLU A 736 -8.25 6.75 19.83
N LYS A 737 -8.89 5.79 19.15
CA LYS A 737 -8.37 5.25 17.88
C LYS A 737 -8.90 5.97 16.66
N TYR A 738 -10.16 6.37 16.70
CA TYR A 738 -10.82 7.03 15.59
C TYR A 738 -11.18 8.46 15.95
N TYR A 739 -11.16 9.33 14.94
CA TYR A 739 -11.58 10.71 15.03
C TYR A 739 -12.76 10.94 14.09
N LEU A 740 -13.87 11.42 14.63
CA LEU A 740 -15.08 11.79 13.91
C LEU A 740 -15.34 13.28 14.10
N GLN A 741 -15.31 14.07 13.03
CA GLN A 741 -15.74 15.46 13.03
C GLN A 741 -17.16 15.57 12.47
N ILE A 742 -18.05 16.27 13.19
CA ILE A 742 -19.43 16.56 12.79
C ILE A 742 -19.85 17.98 13.18
N ASP A 743 -21.03 18.41 12.71
CA ASP A 743 -21.68 19.62 13.17
C ASP A 743 -22.69 19.35 14.30
N SER A 744 -22.97 20.36 15.14
CA SER A 744 -23.82 20.27 16.34
C SER A 744 -25.29 19.96 16.09
N HIS A 745 -25.73 19.93 14.84
CA HIS A 745 -27.10 19.66 14.40
C HIS A 745 -27.11 18.48 13.42
N SER A 746 -26.73 17.32 13.96
CA SER A 746 -26.59 16.07 13.22
C SER A 746 -27.52 14.97 13.79
N ARG A 747 -27.87 14.01 12.94
CA ARG A 747 -28.58 12.76 13.32
C ARG A 747 -27.87 11.57 12.72
N PHE A 748 -28.07 10.39 13.30
CA PHE A 748 -27.33 9.18 12.98
C PHE A 748 -28.23 8.07 12.49
N SER A 749 -27.71 7.23 11.60
CA SER A 749 -28.33 5.95 11.26
C SER A 749 -28.14 4.95 12.40
N LYS A 750 -28.99 3.93 12.45
CA LYS A 750 -28.81 2.83 13.40
C LYS A 750 -27.47 2.11 13.13
N HIS A 751 -26.72 1.83 14.20
CA HIS A 751 -25.40 1.22 14.22
C HIS A 751 -24.34 1.99 13.41
N TRP A 752 -24.44 3.32 13.39
CA TRP A 752 -23.54 4.19 12.60
C TRP A 752 -22.06 3.97 12.94
N ASP A 753 -21.76 3.71 14.20
CA ASP A 753 -20.42 3.55 14.76
C ASP A 753 -19.73 2.30 14.22
N SER A 754 -20.43 1.16 14.20
CA SER A 754 -19.89 -0.08 13.64
C SER A 754 -19.78 0.01 12.13
N THR A 755 -20.77 0.66 11.50
CA THR A 755 -20.80 0.89 10.06
C THR A 755 -19.61 1.72 9.59
N LEU A 756 -19.27 2.81 10.28
CA LEU A 756 -18.12 3.65 9.94
C LEU A 756 -16.79 2.89 10.12
N ILE A 757 -16.64 2.13 11.21
CA ILE A 757 -15.44 1.30 11.46
C ILE A 757 -15.29 0.21 10.39
N GLU A 758 -16.40 -0.43 10.00
CA GLU A 758 -16.38 -1.40 8.90
C GLU A 758 -15.97 -0.75 7.59
N GLN A 759 -16.59 0.38 7.24
CA GLN A 759 -16.32 1.11 5.99
C GLN A 759 -14.87 1.58 5.92
N ILE A 760 -14.30 2.14 7.00
CA ILE A 760 -12.91 2.63 6.96
C ILE A 760 -11.92 1.47 6.77
N HIS A 761 -12.22 0.28 7.30
CA HIS A 761 -11.42 -0.93 7.10
C HIS A 761 -11.51 -1.52 5.69
N GLN A 762 -12.56 -1.18 4.94
CA GLN A 762 -12.69 -1.57 3.54
C GLN A 762 -11.89 -0.66 2.59
N CYS A 763 -11.35 0.46 3.07
CA CYS A 763 -10.53 1.35 2.27
C CYS A 763 -9.18 0.70 1.93
N PRO A 764 -8.66 0.83 0.69
CA PRO A 764 -7.46 0.13 0.24
C PRO A 764 -6.15 0.71 0.78
N THR A 765 -6.18 1.85 1.47
CA THR A 765 -4.99 2.60 1.93
C THR A 765 -4.92 2.64 3.45
N ASN A 766 -3.72 2.74 4.01
CA ASN A 766 -3.48 2.78 5.46
C ASN A 766 -3.84 4.12 6.12
N LYS A 767 -3.90 5.21 5.35
CA LYS A 767 -4.33 6.55 5.81
C LYS A 767 -5.63 7.00 5.11
N PRO A 768 -6.76 6.30 5.29
CA PRO A 768 -8.03 6.67 4.67
C PRO A 768 -8.77 7.75 5.47
N ILE A 769 -9.50 8.61 4.77
CA ILE A 769 -10.49 9.52 5.34
C ILE A 769 -11.83 9.21 4.67
N LEU A 770 -12.84 8.84 5.44
CA LEU A 770 -14.22 8.80 4.96
C LEU A 770 -14.82 10.20 5.08
N SER A 771 -15.24 10.79 3.96
CA SER A 771 -15.84 12.13 3.98
C SER A 771 -16.76 12.37 2.80
N THR A 772 -17.83 13.13 3.05
CA THR A 772 -18.77 13.68 2.07
C THR A 772 -19.75 14.63 2.77
N TYR A 773 -20.66 15.25 2.03
CA TYR A 773 -21.74 16.04 2.60
C TYR A 773 -22.89 15.12 3.06
N PRO A 774 -23.24 15.13 4.36
CA PRO A 774 -24.36 14.34 4.88
C PRO A 774 -25.68 14.65 4.18
N ASN A 775 -26.60 13.70 4.17
CA ASN A 775 -27.97 13.95 3.69
C ASN A 775 -28.73 14.88 4.63
N GLY A 776 -29.72 15.60 4.11
CA GLY A 776 -30.52 16.55 4.90
C GLY A 776 -31.56 15.87 5.81
N TYR A 777 -31.76 16.40 7.02
CA TYR A 777 -32.95 16.14 7.83
C TYR A 777 -33.67 17.45 8.23
N ASN A 778 -34.96 17.35 8.60
CA ASN A 778 -35.77 18.46 9.10
C ASN A 778 -35.93 18.37 10.62
N ILE A 779 -35.81 19.49 11.33
CA ILE A 779 -35.93 19.54 12.81
C ILE A 779 -37.29 19.05 13.31
N ASN A 780 -38.36 19.24 12.54
CA ASN A 780 -39.73 18.84 12.89
C ASN A 780 -40.14 17.47 12.27
N ASP A 781 -39.17 16.61 11.94
CA ASP A 781 -39.43 15.27 11.39
C ASP A 781 -39.45 14.21 12.49
N ASP A 782 -40.53 14.17 13.27
CA ASP A 782 -40.74 13.17 14.32
C ASP A 782 -40.82 11.73 13.77
N SER A 783 -41.12 11.57 12.48
CA SER A 783 -41.20 10.28 11.79
C SER A 783 -39.83 9.68 11.43
N LYS A 784 -38.74 10.43 11.63
CA LYS A 784 -37.37 10.12 11.18
C LYS A 784 -37.31 9.69 9.69
N GLY A 785 -38.14 10.31 8.83
CA GLY A 785 -38.28 9.97 7.42
C GLY A 785 -36.97 10.11 6.62
N TYR A 786 -36.04 10.94 7.07
CA TYR A 786 -34.68 11.08 6.51
C TYR A 786 -33.91 9.75 6.44
N LEU A 787 -34.17 8.79 7.35
CA LEU A 787 -33.51 7.47 7.37
C LEU A 787 -33.79 6.61 6.14
N ASN A 788 -34.82 6.96 5.36
CA ASN A 788 -35.12 6.29 4.09
C ASN A 788 -34.08 6.62 2.99
N THR A 789 -33.34 7.73 3.15
CA THR A 789 -32.34 8.17 2.17
C THR A 789 -30.96 7.62 2.52
N LYS A 790 -30.73 6.35 2.21
CA LYS A 790 -29.46 5.65 2.52
C LYS A 790 -28.32 5.98 1.54
N THR A 791 -28.65 6.46 0.35
CA THR A 791 -27.69 6.80 -0.69
C THR A 791 -26.98 8.11 -0.38
N ILE A 792 -25.68 8.21 -0.65
CA ILE A 792 -24.92 9.44 -0.45
C ILE A 792 -24.37 9.98 -1.77
N ALA A 793 -24.16 11.29 -1.84
CA ALA A 793 -23.59 11.92 -3.02
C ALA A 793 -22.05 11.92 -2.96
N ASN A 794 -21.40 11.74 -4.11
CA ASN A 794 -19.99 12.07 -4.26
C ASN A 794 -19.83 13.58 -4.48
N ILE A 795 -18.74 14.17 -3.98
CA ILE A 795 -18.47 15.61 -4.07
C ILE A 795 -17.63 15.92 -5.32
N GLY A 796 -18.00 16.98 -6.03
CA GLY A 796 -17.16 17.58 -7.08
C GLY A 796 -17.08 19.10 -6.94
N TYR A 797 -16.23 19.70 -7.77
CA TYR A 797 -15.94 21.14 -7.71
C TYR A 797 -16.81 21.94 -8.67
N ASP A 798 -17.42 23.02 -8.19
CA ASP A 798 -18.24 23.92 -9.01
C ASP A 798 -17.40 25.01 -9.67
N LYS A 799 -16.82 25.87 -8.84
CA LYS A 799 -16.08 27.06 -9.25
C LYS A 799 -15.24 27.59 -8.09
N TRP A 800 -14.31 28.48 -8.41
CA TRP A 800 -13.61 29.28 -7.42
C TRP A 800 -14.49 30.40 -6.89
N LEU A 801 -14.49 30.59 -5.57
CA LEU A 801 -15.03 31.76 -4.89
C LEU A 801 -13.87 32.55 -4.29
N GLY A 802 -13.29 33.44 -5.10
CA GLY A 802 -12.06 34.14 -4.74
C GLY A 802 -10.86 33.19 -4.70
N ARG A 803 -10.48 32.74 -3.50
CA ARG A 803 -9.28 31.91 -3.23
C ARG A 803 -9.61 30.49 -2.74
N HIS A 804 -10.87 30.18 -2.47
CA HIS A 804 -11.33 28.86 -2.03
C HIS A 804 -12.28 28.22 -3.05
N LEU A 805 -12.49 26.91 -2.95
CA LEU A 805 -13.37 26.18 -3.85
C LEU A 805 -14.81 26.15 -3.33
N ARG A 806 -15.75 26.29 -4.26
CA ARG A 806 -17.13 25.87 -4.04
C ARG A 806 -17.28 24.44 -4.53
N THR A 807 -17.87 23.59 -3.72
CA THR A 807 -18.14 22.19 -4.04
C THR A 807 -19.62 21.85 -3.87
N SER A 808 -20.06 20.78 -4.50
CA SER A 808 -21.43 20.26 -4.40
C SER A 808 -21.50 18.77 -4.73
N GLY A 809 -22.58 18.11 -4.32
CA GLY A 809 -22.86 16.73 -4.69
C GLY A 809 -23.12 16.58 -6.19
N LYS A 810 -22.47 15.60 -6.85
CA LYS A 810 -22.52 15.40 -8.31
C LYS A 810 -23.23 14.13 -8.77
N GLY A 811 -23.55 13.22 -7.85
CA GLY A 811 -24.27 11.99 -8.14
C GLY A 811 -24.21 11.02 -6.98
N VAL A 812 -25.14 10.06 -6.97
CA VAL A 812 -25.22 9.04 -5.93
C VAL A 812 -24.14 7.98 -6.10
N VAL A 813 -23.50 7.61 -4.99
CA VAL A 813 -22.57 6.46 -4.93
C VAL A 813 -23.34 5.16 -5.16
N LYS A 814 -22.91 4.37 -6.15
CA LYS A 814 -23.47 3.05 -6.49
C LYS A 814 -22.44 1.95 -6.26
N SER A 815 -22.01 1.80 -5.00
CA SER A 815 -20.99 0.85 -4.59
C SER A 815 -21.31 0.34 -3.19
N ASP A 816 -21.02 -0.94 -2.93
CA ASP A 816 -21.12 -1.54 -1.60
C ASP A 816 -19.87 -1.29 -0.74
N LYS A 817 -18.85 -0.65 -1.32
CA LYS A 817 -17.57 -0.31 -0.66
C LYS A 817 -17.25 1.18 -0.84
N PRO A 818 -16.44 1.78 0.05
CA PRO A 818 -15.97 3.15 -0.13
C PRO A 818 -15.29 3.34 -1.48
N ILE A 819 -15.57 4.46 -2.14
CA ILE A 819 -15.00 4.81 -3.44
C ILE A 819 -14.07 6.01 -3.31
N PRO A 820 -13.01 6.14 -4.13
CA PRO A 820 -12.17 7.34 -4.12
C PRO A 820 -12.99 8.62 -4.29
N ALA A 821 -12.70 9.61 -3.45
CA ALA A 821 -13.38 10.91 -3.45
C ALA A 821 -12.37 12.05 -3.32
N SER A 822 -12.81 13.27 -3.62
CA SER A 822 -11.91 14.42 -3.83
C SER A 822 -12.11 15.56 -2.84
N TRP A 823 -12.77 15.35 -1.70
CA TRP A 823 -13.06 16.45 -0.77
C TRP A 823 -13.16 16.03 0.69
N THR A 824 -12.53 16.81 1.56
CA THR A 824 -12.61 16.67 3.01
C THR A 824 -13.67 17.64 3.53
N ALA A 825 -14.90 17.15 3.68
CA ALA A 825 -16.01 17.93 4.22
C ALA A 825 -15.89 18.08 5.74
N ALA A 826 -16.05 19.32 6.22
CA ALA A 826 -15.93 19.69 7.61
C ALA A 826 -17.11 19.19 8.47
N GLY A 827 -18.29 19.02 7.86
CA GLY A 827 -19.49 18.52 8.55
C GLY A 827 -19.55 17.00 8.69
N PHE A 828 -18.65 16.26 8.02
CA PHE A 828 -18.48 14.82 8.20
C PHE A 828 -17.11 14.34 7.69
N LEU A 829 -16.26 13.98 8.65
CA LEU A 829 -14.93 13.42 8.41
C LEU A 829 -14.68 12.32 9.46
N PHE A 830 -14.50 11.08 9.02
CA PHE A 830 -14.14 9.95 9.86
C PHE A 830 -12.80 9.36 9.44
N THR A 831 -11.86 9.27 10.39
CA THR A 831 -10.48 8.84 10.14
C THR A 831 -9.84 8.24 11.40
N TYR A 832 -8.58 7.83 11.31
CA TYR A 832 -7.78 7.42 12.47
C TYR A 832 -7.24 8.63 13.25
N MET A 833 -7.02 8.48 14.55
CA MET A 833 -6.61 9.54 15.45
C MET A 833 -5.27 10.19 15.06
N GLU A 834 -4.38 9.44 14.41
CA GLU A 834 -3.09 9.91 13.88
C GLU A 834 -3.24 11.13 12.97
N TRP A 835 -4.38 11.25 12.27
CA TRP A 835 -4.68 12.40 11.42
C TRP A 835 -4.61 13.71 12.19
N LYS A 836 -5.01 13.74 13.48
CA LYS A 836 -4.99 14.97 14.27
C LYS A 836 -3.57 15.51 14.50
N ASN A 837 -2.58 14.62 14.53
CA ASN A 837 -1.19 14.98 14.80
C ASN A 837 -0.51 15.51 13.53
N GLU A 838 -1.06 15.21 12.36
CA GLU A 838 -0.51 15.59 11.06
C GLU A 838 -1.30 16.72 10.38
N VAL A 839 -2.57 16.90 10.75
CA VAL A 839 -3.49 17.86 10.15
C VAL A 839 -4.20 18.67 11.22
N GLU A 840 -3.69 19.86 11.48
CA GLU A 840 -4.28 20.81 12.43
C GLU A 840 -5.37 21.67 11.78
N PHE A 841 -6.49 21.88 12.48
CA PHE A 841 -7.53 22.83 12.08
C PHE A 841 -7.00 24.27 12.06
N PRO A 842 -7.34 25.07 11.03
CA PRO A 842 -6.89 26.46 10.92
C PRO A 842 -7.49 27.34 12.03
N LYS A 843 -6.67 28.07 12.79
CA LYS A 843 -7.13 28.91 13.92
C LYS A 843 -7.61 30.29 13.49
N ARG A 844 -7.15 30.77 12.33
CA ARG A 844 -7.42 32.14 11.86
C ARG A 844 -8.61 32.21 10.92
N ILE A 845 -9.04 31.08 10.36
CA ILE A 845 -10.22 31.00 9.50
C ILE A 845 -11.49 31.00 10.37
N LEU A 846 -12.49 31.81 9.97
CA LEU A 846 -13.77 31.87 10.67
C LEU A 846 -14.69 30.73 10.23
N PHE A 847 -14.81 30.50 8.91
CA PHE A 847 -15.67 29.47 8.30
C PHE A 847 -15.25 29.12 6.86
N ASN A 848 -15.23 30.09 5.93
CA ASN A 848 -14.95 29.81 4.51
C ASN A 848 -13.46 29.51 4.31
N GLY A 849 -13.12 28.39 3.67
CA GLY A 849 -11.74 27.97 3.39
C GLY A 849 -11.17 26.87 4.29
N GLU A 850 -11.89 26.50 5.36
CA GLU A 850 -11.47 25.41 6.26
C GLU A 850 -11.31 24.07 5.52
N GLU A 851 -12.31 23.71 4.72
CA GLU A 851 -12.31 22.46 3.96
C GLU A 851 -11.15 22.38 2.96
N ASP A 852 -10.79 23.49 2.32
CA ASP A 852 -9.61 23.58 1.45
C ASP A 852 -8.31 23.29 2.22
N VAL A 853 -8.14 23.89 3.41
CA VAL A 853 -6.96 23.67 4.26
C VAL A 853 -6.87 22.20 4.67
N LEU A 854 -7.96 21.61 5.15
CA LEU A 854 -8.00 20.20 5.55
C LEU A 854 -7.74 19.28 4.36
N PHE A 855 -8.32 19.55 3.20
CA PHE A 855 -8.11 18.80 1.97
C PHE A 855 -6.63 18.80 1.55
N ILE A 856 -6.00 19.98 1.50
CA ILE A 856 -4.60 20.13 1.11
C ILE A 856 -3.67 19.45 2.12
N LYS A 857 -3.84 19.74 3.43
CA LYS A 857 -2.98 19.18 4.48
C LYS A 857 -3.12 17.67 4.60
N SER A 858 -4.33 17.13 4.46
CA SER A 858 -4.56 15.68 4.45
C SER A 858 -3.82 15.04 3.28
N PHE A 859 -3.98 15.58 2.06
CA PHE A 859 -3.35 15.03 0.88
C PHE A 859 -1.82 15.04 0.97
N THR A 860 -1.24 16.17 1.37
CA THR A 860 0.21 16.39 1.47
C THR A 860 0.86 15.54 2.57
N ASN A 861 0.12 15.13 3.60
CA ASN A 861 0.53 14.16 4.62
C ASN A 861 0.26 12.68 4.24
N GLY A 862 -0.23 12.44 3.02
CA GLY A 862 -0.43 11.08 2.49
C GLY A 862 -1.78 10.45 2.78
N TRP A 863 -2.74 11.22 3.30
CA TRP A 863 -4.11 10.73 3.50
C TRP A 863 -4.88 10.69 2.18
N ASP A 864 -5.68 9.64 2.03
CA ASP A 864 -6.50 9.38 0.85
C ASP A 864 -7.97 9.43 1.21
N ILE A 865 -8.73 10.17 0.42
CA ILE A 865 -10.14 10.48 0.72
C ILE A 865 -11.05 9.51 -0.04
N TYR A 866 -12.06 9.00 0.66
CA TYR A 866 -13.07 8.11 0.16
C TYR A 866 -14.46 8.58 0.54
N CYS A 867 -15.42 8.41 -0.37
CA CYS A 867 -16.83 8.60 -0.08
C CYS A 867 -17.38 7.26 0.43
N PRO A 868 -18.09 7.23 1.57
CA PRO A 868 -18.69 5.99 2.07
C PRO A 868 -19.81 5.49 1.13
N PRO A 869 -20.12 4.19 1.14
CA PRO A 869 -21.17 3.61 0.30
C PRO A 869 -22.59 3.99 0.75
N THR A 870 -22.78 4.31 2.04
CA THR A 870 -24.10 4.59 2.63
C THR A 870 -24.04 5.73 3.64
N SER A 871 -25.17 6.43 3.82
CA SER A 871 -25.30 7.53 4.78
C SER A 871 -25.39 7.03 6.22
N THR A 872 -24.41 7.41 7.04
CA THR A 872 -24.38 7.15 8.49
C THR A 872 -24.75 8.37 9.33
N ILE A 873 -24.57 9.56 8.76
CA ILE A 873 -24.82 10.85 9.40
C ILE A 873 -25.74 11.68 8.49
N TYR A 874 -26.60 12.48 9.12
CA TYR A 874 -27.54 13.40 8.50
C TYR A 874 -27.38 14.77 9.12
N HIS A 875 -27.59 15.82 8.34
CA HIS A 875 -27.30 17.21 8.72
C HIS A 875 -28.53 18.11 8.52
N CYS A 876 -28.76 19.06 9.43
CA CYS A 876 -29.83 20.04 9.28
C CYS A 876 -29.41 21.24 8.40
N TYR A 877 -29.66 21.16 7.09
CA TYR A 877 -29.41 22.27 6.15
C TYR A 877 -30.44 23.39 6.20
N ASN A 878 -31.65 23.09 6.70
CA ASN A 878 -32.71 24.07 6.76
C ASN A 878 -32.49 25.01 7.93
N ASP A 879 -32.36 26.28 7.62
CA ASP A 879 -32.60 27.32 8.60
C ASP A 879 -34.05 27.75 8.43
N CYS A 880 -34.85 27.65 9.49
CA CYS A 880 -36.28 28.01 9.51
C CYS A 880 -36.54 29.50 9.16
N ARG A 881 -35.49 30.26 8.81
CA ARG A 881 -35.41 31.66 8.38
C ARG A 881 -36.53 32.17 7.46
N LYS A 882 -37.15 31.34 6.62
CA LYS A 882 -38.15 31.85 5.65
C LYS A 882 -39.56 32.03 6.21
N GLN A 883 -39.89 31.54 7.42
CA GLN A 883 -41.27 31.60 7.94
C GLN A 883 -41.42 32.08 9.41
N SER A 884 -40.34 32.36 10.15
CA SER A 884 -40.43 32.78 11.57
C SER A 884 -39.88 34.19 11.80
N LYS A 885 -40.59 35.00 12.61
CA LYS A 885 -40.11 36.30 13.11
C LYS A 885 -38.96 36.18 14.11
N VAL A 886 -38.73 34.99 14.67
CA VAL A 886 -37.63 34.68 15.61
C VAL A 886 -36.63 33.78 14.88
N LYS A 887 -35.36 34.21 14.78
CA LYS A 887 -34.29 33.37 14.21
C LYS A 887 -34.10 32.13 15.08
N TYR A 888 -34.14 30.95 14.45
CA TYR A 888 -34.00 29.68 15.15
C TYR A 888 -32.56 29.42 15.64
N ARG A 889 -31.55 29.96 14.94
CA ARG A 889 -30.12 29.87 15.31
C ARG A 889 -29.38 31.19 15.06
N PRO A 890 -28.79 31.83 16.09
CA PRO A 890 -27.88 32.96 15.92
C PRO A 890 -26.59 32.54 15.19
N LEU A 891 -26.01 33.44 14.40
CA LEU A 891 -24.75 33.19 13.68
C LEU A 891 -23.64 34.00 14.33
N VAL A 892 -22.43 33.43 14.43
CA VAL A 892 -21.32 34.05 15.18
C VAL A 892 -20.97 35.46 14.69
N TRP A 893 -21.08 35.74 13.40
CA TRP A 893 -20.79 37.06 12.83
C TRP A 893 -21.90 38.10 13.10
N GLU A 894 -23.04 37.69 13.65
CA GLU A 894 -24.11 38.59 14.09
C GLU A 894 -23.82 39.13 15.50
N ASP A 895 -23.19 38.31 16.35
CA ASP A 895 -22.85 38.66 17.73
C ASP A 895 -21.41 39.19 17.87
N VAL A 896 -20.49 38.75 17.00
CA VAL A 896 -19.06 39.11 17.05
C VAL A 896 -18.61 39.65 15.70
N GLN A 897 -18.06 40.87 15.67
CA GLN A 897 -17.59 41.51 14.43
C GLN A 897 -16.23 40.96 13.94
N ILE A 898 -16.17 39.67 13.61
CA ILE A 898 -14.97 39.00 13.11
C ILE A 898 -15.09 38.81 11.59
N LYS A 899 -14.06 39.24 10.85
CA LYS A 899 -13.96 38.97 9.40
C LYS A 899 -13.31 37.62 9.15
N ASN A 900 -13.81 36.87 8.16
CA ASN A 900 -13.18 35.62 7.74
C ASN A 900 -11.78 35.91 7.17
N ASN A 901 -10.75 35.47 7.89
CA ASN A 901 -9.36 35.60 7.45
C ASN A 901 -8.95 34.33 6.68
N MET A 902 -8.36 34.50 5.48
CA MET A 902 -7.92 33.40 4.60
C MET A 902 -6.41 33.15 4.66
N ASP A 903 -5.67 33.84 5.54
CA ASP A 903 -4.21 33.83 5.59
C ASP A 903 -3.63 32.41 5.66
N ASP A 904 -4.23 31.51 6.45
CA ASP A 904 -3.79 30.10 6.53
C ASP A 904 -3.81 29.40 5.15
N LEU A 905 -4.88 29.57 4.39
CA LEU A 905 -4.99 29.00 3.04
C LEU A 905 -4.05 29.72 2.06
N LEU A 906 -3.89 31.04 2.19
CA LEU A 906 -3.00 31.84 1.34
C LEU A 906 -1.54 31.47 1.53
N GLU A 907 -1.09 31.33 2.78
CA GLU A 907 0.26 30.89 3.12
C GLU A 907 0.53 29.50 2.53
N ILE A 908 -0.40 28.56 2.65
CA ILE A 908 -0.27 27.22 2.05
C ILE A 908 -0.15 27.30 0.52
N ILE A 909 -1.02 28.06 -0.15
CA ILE A 909 -1.01 28.20 -1.62
C ILE A 909 0.28 28.89 -2.10
N ASP A 910 0.77 29.88 -1.35
CA ASP A 910 1.96 30.65 -1.68
C ASP A 910 3.27 29.95 -1.24
N GLY A 911 3.18 28.71 -0.71
CA GLY A 911 4.31 27.88 -0.30
C GLY A 911 5.03 28.35 0.97
N LYS A 912 4.36 29.17 1.77
CA LYS A 912 4.84 29.71 3.06
C LYS A 912 4.19 29.03 4.28
N GLY A 913 3.09 28.31 4.06
CA GLY A 913 2.35 27.61 5.10
C GLY A 913 2.86 26.18 5.30
N ASP A 914 2.63 25.65 6.49
CA ASP A 914 3.01 24.30 6.87
C ASP A 914 2.09 23.25 6.22
N ILE A 915 2.67 22.34 5.45
CA ILE A 915 2.01 21.22 4.77
C ILE A 915 2.89 19.97 4.86
N GLY A 916 2.30 18.80 4.69
CA GLY A 916 3.05 17.54 4.70
C GLY A 916 4.06 17.43 3.56
N THR A 917 5.09 16.61 3.75
CA THR A 917 6.16 16.36 2.78
C THR A 917 5.96 15.09 1.96
N PHE A 918 4.87 14.34 2.21
CA PHE A 918 4.63 13.04 1.56
C PHE A 918 4.16 13.18 0.11
N ARG A 919 3.42 14.24 -0.24
CA ARG A 919 2.99 14.56 -1.62
C ARG A 919 3.10 16.05 -1.90
N ASN A 920 3.42 16.40 -3.15
CA ASN A 920 3.57 17.81 -3.55
C ASN A 920 2.22 18.40 -3.99
N LEU A 921 2.04 19.72 -3.82
CA LEU A 921 0.81 20.43 -4.20
C LEU A 921 0.44 20.32 -5.68
N GLU A 922 1.42 20.11 -6.58
CA GLU A 922 1.15 19.94 -8.01
C GLU A 922 0.44 18.60 -8.31
N ASP A 923 0.62 17.59 -7.44
CA ASP A 923 -0.01 16.27 -7.59
C ASP A 923 -1.51 16.29 -7.30
N LEU A 924 -2.01 17.32 -6.58
CA LEU A 924 -3.45 17.55 -6.39
C LEU A 924 -4.17 17.68 -7.73
N ARG A 925 -3.53 18.30 -8.72
CA ARG A 925 -4.10 18.44 -10.06
C ARG A 925 -4.19 17.09 -10.77
N VAL A 926 -3.15 16.26 -10.63
CA VAL A 926 -3.09 14.96 -11.30
C VAL A 926 -4.13 14.00 -10.71
N LYS A 927 -4.26 13.99 -9.38
CA LYS A 927 -5.15 13.07 -8.66
C LYS A 927 -6.59 13.57 -8.59
N TYR A 928 -6.79 14.84 -8.23
CA TYR A 928 -8.09 15.42 -7.93
C TYR A 928 -8.53 16.50 -8.92
N GLY A 929 -7.70 16.85 -9.90
CA GLY A 929 -8.10 17.77 -10.97
C GLY A 929 -8.22 19.23 -10.51
N VAL A 930 -7.56 19.60 -9.42
CA VAL A 930 -7.57 20.97 -8.88
C VAL A 930 -6.15 21.53 -8.82
N CYS A 931 -5.97 22.76 -9.31
CA CYS A 931 -4.73 23.51 -9.16
C CYS A 931 -5.01 24.86 -8.49
N TYR A 932 -4.65 24.98 -7.21
CA TYR A 932 -4.85 26.21 -6.43
C TYR A 932 -4.06 27.40 -6.98
N LYS A 933 -2.80 27.20 -7.38
CA LYS A 933 -1.94 28.27 -7.92
C LYS A 933 -2.50 28.90 -9.19
N LYS A 934 -3.07 28.08 -10.09
CA LYS A 934 -3.66 28.55 -11.36
C LYS A 934 -5.16 28.78 -11.27
N ARG A 935 -5.81 28.45 -10.15
CA ARG A 935 -7.26 28.42 -9.97
C ARG A 935 -7.96 27.67 -11.11
N LEU A 936 -7.47 26.46 -11.40
CA LEU A 936 -8.02 25.59 -12.43
C LEU A 936 -8.73 24.39 -11.79
N ILE A 937 -9.83 23.99 -12.42
CA ILE A 937 -10.59 22.77 -12.12
C ILE A 937 -10.75 22.01 -13.44
N GLU A 938 -10.27 20.77 -13.48
CA GLU A 938 -10.41 19.88 -14.64
C GLU A 938 -11.88 19.43 -14.78
N ASP A 939 -12.37 19.26 -16.01
CA ASP A 939 -13.80 19.00 -16.25
C ASP A 939 -14.32 17.67 -15.67
N TRP A 940 -13.46 16.66 -15.57
CA TRP A 940 -13.80 15.39 -14.92
C TRP A 940 -13.93 15.56 -13.41
N ALA A 941 -13.13 16.43 -12.80
CA ALA A 941 -13.18 16.73 -11.37
C ALA A 941 -14.44 17.52 -11.00
N LYS A 942 -14.99 18.32 -11.93
CA LYS A 942 -16.32 18.95 -11.77
C LYS A 942 -17.45 17.93 -11.61
N LYS A 943 -17.24 16.68 -12.03
CA LYS A 943 -18.20 15.56 -11.90
C LYS A 943 -17.94 14.69 -10.66
N GLY A 944 -16.99 15.08 -9.79
CA GLY A 944 -16.58 14.31 -8.61
C GLY A 944 -15.73 13.07 -8.95
N ILE A 945 -15.19 12.99 -10.17
CA ILE A 945 -14.34 11.86 -10.57
C ILE A 945 -12.93 12.08 -10.01
N VAL A 946 -12.27 11.01 -9.57
CA VAL A 946 -10.88 11.00 -9.09
C VAL A 946 -10.02 10.15 -10.01
N ASN A 947 -8.79 10.58 -10.25
CA ASN A 947 -7.81 9.78 -10.99
C ASN A 947 -7.06 8.85 -10.02
N ASP A 948 -7.44 7.57 -10.02
CA ASP A 948 -6.93 6.52 -9.15
C ASP A 948 -5.91 5.58 -9.85
N GLY A 949 -5.55 5.89 -11.10
CA GLY A 949 -4.66 5.05 -11.92
C GLY A 949 -5.28 3.75 -12.44
N SER A 950 -6.54 3.44 -12.13
CA SER A 950 -7.18 2.14 -12.45
C SER A 950 -7.80 2.08 -13.86
N GLY A 951 -7.97 3.22 -14.54
CA GLY A 951 -8.16 3.28 -15.99
C GLY A 951 -9.57 3.56 -16.52
N ASN A 952 -10.21 4.66 -16.11
CA ASN A 952 -11.41 5.17 -16.80
C ASN A 952 -11.31 6.59 -17.38
N TYR A 953 -10.18 7.29 -17.19
CA TYR A 953 -9.81 8.43 -18.02
C TYR A 953 -8.40 8.17 -18.55
N SER A 954 -8.32 7.62 -19.76
CA SER A 954 -7.03 7.42 -20.40
C SER A 954 -6.29 8.76 -20.49
N LEU A 955 -4.99 8.76 -20.18
CA LEU A 955 -4.08 9.85 -20.51
C LEU A 955 -4.23 10.28 -21.99
N LYS A 956 -4.66 9.36 -22.87
CA LYS A 956 -4.96 9.62 -24.29
C LYS A 956 -6.11 10.60 -24.54
N LYS A 957 -7.11 10.72 -23.64
CA LYS A 957 -8.16 11.76 -23.74
C LYS A 957 -7.72 13.09 -23.13
N PHE A 958 -6.93 13.04 -22.04
CA PHE A 958 -6.28 14.22 -21.43
C PHE A 958 -5.28 14.92 -22.37
N VAL A 959 -4.63 14.16 -23.25
CA VAL A 959 -3.73 14.69 -24.31
C VAL A 959 -4.50 15.18 -25.54
N LYS A 960 -5.78 14.84 -25.71
CA LYS A 960 -6.56 15.31 -26.87
C LYS A 960 -7.29 16.63 -26.59
N ASP A 961 -7.77 16.82 -25.36
CA ASP A 961 -8.61 17.99 -25.00
C ASP A 961 -7.78 19.19 -24.50
N LYS A 962 -6.44 19.08 -24.40
CA LYS A 962 -5.55 20.10 -23.81
C LYS A 962 -4.53 20.72 -24.76
N PHE A 963 -4.55 20.36 -26.03
CA PHE A 963 -3.60 20.87 -27.03
C PHE A 963 -4.16 21.99 -27.90
N LEU A 964 -5.25 22.63 -27.48
CA LEU A 964 -5.85 23.74 -28.22
C LEU A 964 -5.97 25.08 -27.48
N ASP A 965 -5.52 25.20 -26.22
CA ASP A 965 -5.37 26.53 -25.61
C ASP A 965 -3.93 26.82 -25.18
N SER A 966 -3.40 27.80 -25.91
CA SER A 966 -2.08 28.40 -25.98
C SER A 966 -1.65 29.09 -24.68
N GLU A 967 -0.40 28.81 -24.24
CA GLU A 967 0.50 29.82 -23.60
C GLU A 967 1.92 29.28 -23.27
N LEU A 968 2.26 28.05 -23.64
CA LEU A 968 3.66 27.60 -23.66
C LEU A 968 4.02 27.21 -25.08
N GLU A 969 4.83 28.04 -25.75
CA GLU A 969 5.40 27.66 -27.04
C GLU A 969 6.18 26.34 -26.87
N PRO A 970 5.94 25.33 -27.73
CA PRO A 970 6.69 24.09 -27.68
C PRO A 970 8.16 24.37 -28.03
N LYS A 971 9.09 24.11 -27.10
CA LYS A 971 10.52 24.15 -27.42
C LYS A 971 10.84 23.01 -28.39
N THR A 972 11.49 23.37 -29.49
CA THR A 972 11.90 22.46 -30.55
C THR A 972 13.38 22.13 -30.43
N PHE A 973 13.72 20.84 -30.37
CA PHE A 973 15.11 20.37 -30.31
C PHE A 973 15.52 19.74 -31.63
N LYS A 974 16.63 20.20 -32.24
CA LYS A 974 17.20 19.62 -33.47
C LYS A 974 18.38 18.72 -33.14
N ILE A 975 18.29 17.45 -33.51
CA ILE A 975 19.30 16.43 -33.21
C ILE A 975 20.16 16.21 -34.46
N ASN A 976 21.49 16.35 -34.35
CA ASN A 976 22.39 16.15 -35.47
C ASN A 976 22.79 14.66 -35.58
N THR A 977 22.53 14.06 -36.73
CA THR A 977 22.80 12.63 -37.01
C THR A 977 24.06 12.42 -37.86
N SER A 978 24.88 13.45 -38.08
CA SER A 978 26.13 13.34 -38.83
C SER A 978 27.15 12.43 -38.13
N GLY A 979 27.73 11.47 -38.88
CA GLY A 979 28.62 10.42 -38.36
C GLY A 979 27.98 9.04 -38.26
N LEU A 980 26.76 8.87 -38.76
CA LEU A 980 26.09 7.58 -38.91
C LEU A 980 26.33 7.03 -40.31
N ASP A 981 26.52 5.71 -40.42
CA ASP A 981 26.79 5.04 -41.69
C ASP A 981 25.53 5.09 -42.57
N ILE A 982 25.57 5.93 -43.61
CA ILE A 982 24.50 6.17 -44.56
C ILE A 982 24.26 4.99 -45.53
N THR A 983 25.11 3.95 -45.48
CA THR A 983 24.97 2.77 -46.33
C THR A 983 24.17 1.62 -45.68
N ALA A 984 23.92 1.68 -44.38
CA ALA A 984 23.19 0.65 -43.63
C ALA A 984 21.66 0.87 -43.63
N LYS A 985 20.89 -0.23 -43.60
CA LYS A 985 19.40 -0.20 -43.57
C LYS A 985 18.88 -0.34 -42.15
N TYR A 986 18.20 0.70 -41.65
CA TYR A 986 17.73 0.82 -40.28
C TYR A 986 16.19 0.68 -40.18
N LYS A 987 15.69 0.01 -39.14
CA LYS A 987 14.26 -0.29 -38.89
C LYS A 987 13.56 0.74 -38.01
N VAL A 988 14.25 1.20 -36.97
CA VAL A 988 13.77 2.16 -35.97
C VAL A 988 14.98 2.86 -35.36
N TRP A 989 14.85 4.16 -35.09
CA TRP A 989 15.77 4.86 -34.19
C TRP A 989 15.06 5.09 -32.87
N ILE A 990 15.54 4.46 -31.81
CA ILE A 990 15.06 4.79 -30.47
C ILE A 990 15.81 6.03 -30.04
N PHE A 991 15.06 7.10 -29.79
CA PHE A 991 15.56 8.34 -29.24
C PHE A 991 15.12 8.44 -27.78
N ALA A 992 16.09 8.56 -26.88
CA ALA A 992 15.82 8.73 -25.46
C ALA A 992 16.58 9.95 -24.94
N ILE A 993 15.99 10.65 -23.98
CA ILE A 993 16.57 11.79 -23.30
C ILE A 993 16.75 11.40 -21.85
N GLU A 994 17.97 11.49 -21.33
CA GLU A 994 18.28 11.17 -19.94
C GLU A 994 18.56 12.42 -19.12
N ASN A 995 18.26 12.36 -17.83
CA ASN A 995 18.70 13.36 -16.85
C ASN A 995 20.18 13.14 -16.49
N GLU A 996 20.70 14.01 -15.65
CA GLU A 996 22.10 13.96 -15.18
C GLU A 996 22.43 12.71 -14.33
N TYR A 997 21.41 11.97 -13.86
CA TYR A 997 21.54 10.73 -13.08
C TYR A 997 21.46 9.47 -13.97
N GLY A 998 21.22 9.63 -15.28
CA GLY A 998 21.05 8.52 -16.22
C GLY A 998 19.63 7.97 -16.33
N ASP A 999 18.63 8.62 -15.72
CA ASP A 999 17.24 8.20 -15.85
C ASP A 999 16.61 8.75 -17.14
N GLU A 1000 15.92 7.87 -17.87
CA GLU A 1000 15.18 8.22 -19.09
C GLU A 1000 13.99 9.15 -18.75
N ILE A 1001 14.11 10.42 -19.15
CA ILE A 1001 13.11 11.47 -18.97
C ILE A 1001 12.01 11.38 -20.02
N LEU A 1002 12.41 11.11 -21.26
CA LEU A 1002 11.54 11.10 -22.43
C LEU A 1002 12.12 10.16 -23.47
N ARG A 1003 11.27 9.29 -24.03
CA ARG A 1003 11.62 8.41 -25.13
C ARG A 1003 10.62 8.56 -26.25
N ASP A 1004 11.15 8.64 -27.46
CA ASP A 1004 10.41 8.69 -28.70
C ASP A 1004 11.07 7.73 -29.69
N ASP A 1005 10.25 6.87 -30.31
CA ASP A 1005 10.74 5.90 -31.26
C ASP A 1005 10.45 6.44 -32.67
N ILE A 1006 11.49 6.73 -33.44
CA ILE A 1006 11.39 7.42 -34.73
C ILE A 1006 11.22 6.39 -35.84
N TYR A 1007 10.07 6.46 -36.52
CA TYR A 1007 9.71 5.59 -37.64
C TYR A 1007 9.52 6.44 -38.92
N GLY A 1008 10.44 6.37 -39.89
CA GLY A 1008 10.26 7.04 -41.19
C GLY A 1008 11.41 6.84 -42.19
N LYS A 1009 11.08 6.43 -43.43
CA LYS A 1009 12.02 6.10 -44.54
C LYS A 1009 13.07 7.19 -44.86
N ASP A 1010 12.73 8.46 -44.68
CA ASP A 1010 13.62 9.58 -45.04
C ASP A 1010 14.78 9.81 -44.06
N TYR A 1011 14.62 9.39 -42.79
CA TYR A 1011 15.68 9.45 -41.77
C TYR A 1011 16.63 8.24 -41.88
N PHE A 1012 16.15 7.13 -42.44
CA PHE A 1012 16.93 5.91 -42.66
C PHE A 1012 17.78 5.93 -43.94
N THR A 1013 17.57 6.90 -44.83
CA THR A 1013 18.26 7.02 -46.13
C THR A 1013 19.30 8.14 -46.18
N GLY A 1014 19.57 8.81 -45.05
CA GLY A 1014 20.51 9.93 -44.98
C GLY A 1014 20.06 11.22 -45.70
N LYS A 1015 18.79 11.30 -46.14
CA LYS A 1015 18.22 12.51 -46.79
C LYS A 1015 17.81 13.61 -45.81
N LYS A 1016 17.60 13.26 -44.53
CA LYS A 1016 17.34 14.22 -43.44
C LYS A 1016 18.33 13.98 -42.30
N ASN A 1017 19.16 14.98 -42.01
CA ASN A 1017 20.26 14.87 -41.04
C ASN A 1017 19.87 15.42 -39.64
N THR A 1018 18.64 15.93 -39.52
CA THR A 1018 18.12 16.54 -38.30
C THR A 1018 16.69 16.08 -38.00
N TYR A 1019 16.49 15.53 -36.80
CA TYR A 1019 15.16 15.22 -36.25
C TYR A 1019 14.75 16.30 -35.24
N THR A 1020 13.49 16.73 -35.32
CA THR A 1020 12.96 17.85 -34.53
C THR A 1020 11.90 17.35 -33.57
N ILE A 1021 12.12 17.54 -32.27
CA ILE A 1021 11.18 17.10 -31.23
C ILE A 1021 10.54 18.32 -30.57
N SER A 1022 9.21 18.31 -30.56
CA SER A 1022 8.37 19.36 -29.97
C SER A 1022 7.60 18.76 -28.80
N SER A 1023 8.01 19.05 -27.57
CA SER A 1023 7.26 18.60 -26.38
C SER A 1023 7.33 19.60 -25.24
N SER A 1024 6.17 19.87 -24.64
CA SER A 1024 6.02 20.76 -23.48
C SER A 1024 6.58 20.16 -22.17
N SER A 1025 6.86 18.84 -22.14
CA SER A 1025 7.42 18.16 -20.96
C SER A 1025 8.94 18.28 -20.83
N ILE A 1026 9.67 18.64 -21.91
CA ILE A 1026 11.13 18.81 -21.89
C ILE A 1026 11.56 20.01 -21.03
N LEU A 1027 10.65 20.96 -20.77
CA LEU A 1027 10.94 22.15 -19.95
C LEU A 1027 11.00 21.89 -18.43
N LYS A 1028 10.43 20.77 -17.93
CA LYS A 1028 10.34 20.52 -16.48
C LYS A 1028 11.47 19.66 -15.91
N LYS A 1029 12.24 18.97 -16.74
CA LYS A 1029 13.35 18.12 -16.34
C LYS A 1029 14.51 18.40 -17.29
N LEU A 1030 15.59 19.02 -16.80
CA LEU A 1030 16.73 19.44 -17.62
C LEU A 1030 17.38 18.23 -18.29
N PRO A 1031 17.31 18.10 -19.63
CA PRO A 1031 17.89 16.95 -20.32
C PRO A 1031 19.41 17.09 -20.41
N TYR A 1032 20.13 16.02 -20.04
CA TYR A 1032 21.60 16.03 -19.92
C TYR A 1032 22.26 15.30 -21.09
N ASN A 1033 21.72 14.14 -21.48
CA ASN A 1033 22.14 13.38 -22.65
C ASN A 1033 20.94 13.09 -23.54
N TYR A 1034 21.19 12.96 -24.84
CA TYR A 1034 20.29 12.19 -25.69
C TYR A 1034 21.00 10.92 -26.16
N ILE A 1035 20.25 9.85 -26.16
CA ILE A 1035 20.67 8.54 -26.61
C ILE A 1035 20.03 8.33 -27.96
N LEU A 1036 20.86 7.92 -28.91
CA LEU A 1036 20.39 7.42 -30.18
C LEU A 1036 20.78 5.94 -30.28
N MET A 1037 19.77 5.08 -30.38
CA MET A 1037 19.96 3.64 -30.55
C MET A 1037 19.39 3.23 -31.92
N PRO A 1038 20.24 3.18 -32.96
CA PRO A 1038 19.83 2.62 -34.24
C PRO A 1038 19.62 1.11 -34.12
N ARG A 1039 18.50 0.64 -34.65
CA ARG A 1039 18.27 -0.78 -34.87
C ARG A 1039 18.23 -1.08 -36.36
N LEU A 1040 19.02 -2.04 -36.81
CA LEU A 1040 19.05 -2.47 -38.21
C LEU A 1040 17.77 -3.23 -38.59
N GLU A 1041 17.46 -3.33 -39.89
CA GLU A 1041 16.29 -4.08 -40.41
C GLU A 1041 16.26 -5.54 -39.97
N ASP A 1042 17.43 -6.17 -39.83
CA ASP A 1042 17.61 -7.55 -39.35
C ASP A 1042 17.42 -7.70 -37.83
N GLY A 1043 17.19 -6.60 -37.11
CA GLY A 1043 16.95 -6.59 -35.66
C GLY A 1043 18.20 -6.38 -34.81
N THR A 1044 19.39 -6.32 -35.40
CA THR A 1044 20.66 -6.05 -34.72
C THR A 1044 20.67 -4.65 -34.11
N GLU A 1045 20.91 -4.55 -32.81
CA GLU A 1045 21.09 -3.28 -32.11
C GLU A 1045 22.54 -2.83 -32.19
N LEU A 1046 22.76 -1.64 -32.75
CA LEU A 1046 24.09 -1.05 -32.80
C LEU A 1046 24.42 -0.37 -31.46
N PRO A 1047 25.73 -0.17 -31.16
CA PRO A 1047 26.17 0.36 -29.88
C PRO A 1047 25.45 1.66 -29.51
N ARG A 1048 24.96 1.71 -28.26
CA ARG A 1048 24.35 2.90 -27.66
C ARG A 1048 25.25 4.12 -27.85
N ARG A 1049 24.82 5.07 -28.68
CA ARG A 1049 25.51 6.36 -28.82
C ARG A 1049 24.87 7.37 -27.89
N CYS A 1050 25.57 7.65 -26.79
CA CYS A 1050 25.24 8.71 -25.86
C CYS A 1050 25.89 10.01 -26.35
N LEU A 1051 25.08 10.96 -26.80
CA LEU A 1051 25.54 12.26 -27.26
C LEU A 1051 25.06 13.31 -26.26
N LYS A 1052 25.99 14.10 -25.72
CA LYS A 1052 25.65 15.20 -24.83
C LYS A 1052 24.81 16.22 -25.58
N ILE A 1053 23.74 16.68 -24.94
CA ILE A 1053 22.87 17.69 -25.53
C ILE A 1053 23.64 19.02 -25.52
N ASN A 1054 24.23 19.40 -26.65
CA ASN A 1054 24.75 20.74 -26.84
C ASN A 1054 23.55 21.67 -27.07
N TRP A 1055 23.18 22.43 -26.05
CA TRP A 1055 22.18 23.47 -26.15
C TRP A 1055 22.59 24.42 -27.28
N ILE A 1056 21.87 24.39 -28.39
CA ILE A 1056 21.91 25.50 -29.34
C ILE A 1056 21.38 26.68 -28.54
N LYS A 1057 22.28 27.61 -28.22
CA LYS A 1057 21.99 28.85 -27.53
C LYS A 1057 20.99 29.64 -28.37
N GLU A 1058 19.72 29.49 -28.07
CA GLU A 1058 18.82 30.63 -28.02
C GLU A 1058 18.47 30.90 -26.57
N GLU A 1059 18.77 32.14 -26.19
CA GLU A 1059 18.94 32.63 -24.83
C GLU A 1059 17.66 32.53 -23.99
N ILE A 1060 17.75 31.88 -22.83
CA ILE A 1060 17.00 32.31 -21.65
C ILE A 1060 18.01 32.40 -20.49
N LYS A 1061 18.26 33.65 -20.07
CA LYS A 1061 19.03 34.10 -18.89
C LYS A 1061 18.61 33.29 -17.65
N CYS A 1062 19.48 32.81 -16.75
CA CYS A 1062 20.65 33.49 -16.18
C CYS A 1062 21.57 32.46 -15.46
N PRO A 1063 22.81 32.19 -15.91
CA PRO A 1063 23.89 31.78 -15.02
C PRO A 1063 24.51 33.05 -14.45
N ARG A 1064 24.64 33.13 -13.12
CA ARG A 1064 25.30 34.27 -12.48
C ARG A 1064 26.73 34.39 -12.99
N SER A 1065 26.96 35.32 -13.92
CA SER A 1065 28.25 35.75 -14.43
C SER A 1065 28.38 37.25 -14.21
N PHE A 1066 29.56 37.72 -13.80
CA PHE A 1066 29.86 39.14 -13.67
C PHE A 1066 31.03 39.50 -14.59
N LYS A 1067 31.08 40.76 -15.03
CA LYS A 1067 32.16 41.28 -15.87
C LYS A 1067 33.26 41.86 -14.98
N LEU A 1068 34.51 41.67 -15.38
CA LEU A 1068 35.64 42.34 -14.75
C LEU A 1068 35.71 43.76 -15.29
N ASP A 1069 35.76 44.72 -14.39
CA ASP A 1069 35.91 46.13 -14.69
C ASP A 1069 37.40 46.48 -14.65
N THR A 1070 37.96 46.60 -15.84
CA THR A 1070 39.39 46.86 -16.08
C THR A 1070 39.65 48.31 -16.49
N SER A 1071 38.70 49.22 -16.29
CA SER A 1071 38.79 50.62 -16.73
C SER A 1071 39.99 51.39 -16.15
N GLU A 1072 40.52 50.95 -15.02
CA GLU A 1072 41.63 51.58 -14.30
C GLU A 1072 43.01 50.99 -14.66
N ILE A 1073 43.06 50.05 -15.61
CA ILE A 1073 44.29 49.38 -16.03
C ILE A 1073 44.76 49.97 -17.37
N ASP A 1074 46.01 50.46 -17.41
CA ASP A 1074 46.59 51.07 -18.61
C ASP A 1074 47.17 50.03 -19.57
N PHE A 1075 46.36 49.66 -20.56
CA PHE A 1075 46.71 48.63 -21.55
C PHE A 1075 47.79 49.03 -22.57
N ASN A 1076 48.32 50.26 -22.52
CA ASN A 1076 49.48 50.62 -23.35
C ASN A 1076 50.80 50.03 -22.83
N LEU A 1077 50.80 49.55 -21.58
CA LEU A 1077 51.95 48.88 -20.97
C LEU A 1077 51.94 47.37 -21.26
N LYS A 1078 53.12 46.77 -21.35
CA LYS A 1078 53.25 45.34 -21.69
C LYS A 1078 53.24 44.49 -20.41
N TYR A 1079 52.18 43.71 -20.24
CA TYR A 1079 51.98 42.82 -19.11
C TYR A 1079 52.32 41.37 -19.48
N GLU A 1080 52.97 40.65 -18.57
CA GLU A 1080 53.36 39.25 -18.74
C GLU A 1080 52.24 38.30 -18.35
N PHE A 1081 51.59 38.57 -17.21
CA PHE A 1081 50.41 37.87 -16.73
C PHE A 1081 49.68 38.67 -15.65
N TRP A 1082 48.42 38.35 -15.36
CA TRP A 1082 47.63 39.02 -14.32
C TRP A 1082 47.19 38.00 -13.27
N ILE A 1083 47.31 38.34 -12.00
CA ILE A 1083 46.76 37.50 -10.93
C ILE A 1083 45.30 37.92 -10.69
N PHE A 1084 44.38 36.97 -10.75
CA PHE A 1084 42.96 37.18 -10.48
C PHE A 1084 42.52 36.38 -9.25
N ALA A 1085 41.80 37.01 -8.32
CA ALA A 1085 41.25 36.32 -7.17
C ALA A 1085 39.80 36.73 -6.88
N LEU A 1086 39.05 35.85 -6.24
CA LEU A 1086 37.72 36.07 -5.70
C LEU A 1086 37.75 35.91 -4.20
N GLU A 1087 37.13 36.82 -3.47
CA GLU A 1087 37.00 36.76 -2.02
C GLU A 1087 35.54 36.80 -1.59
N ASP A 1088 35.23 36.19 -0.45
CA ASP A 1088 33.91 36.31 0.19
C ASP A 1088 33.79 37.62 0.99
N GLU A 1089 32.64 37.82 1.64
CA GLU A 1089 32.34 39.02 2.43
C GLU A 1089 33.24 39.22 3.66
N ASN A 1090 34.03 38.20 4.04
CA ASN A 1090 35.01 38.26 5.13
C ASN A 1090 36.47 38.41 4.60
N ASN A 1091 36.65 38.76 3.32
CA ASN A 1091 37.94 38.84 2.63
C ASN A 1091 38.71 37.51 2.57
N LYS A 1092 38.02 36.36 2.62
CA LYS A 1092 38.67 35.05 2.47
C LYS A 1092 38.71 34.65 1.00
N GLU A 1093 39.90 34.30 0.50
CA GLU A 1093 40.11 33.90 -0.89
C GLU A 1093 39.35 32.59 -1.21
N ILE A 1094 38.39 32.70 -2.12
CA ILE A 1094 37.53 31.62 -2.60
C ILE A 1094 38.16 30.92 -3.80
N LEU A 1095 38.77 31.71 -4.68
CA LEU A 1095 39.39 31.26 -5.92
C LEU A 1095 40.53 32.22 -6.26
N ARG A 1096 41.65 31.69 -6.75
CA ARG A 1096 42.72 32.46 -7.37
C ARG A 1096 43.23 31.77 -8.62
N ALA A 1097 43.52 32.55 -9.64
CA ALA A 1097 44.00 32.10 -10.93
C ALA A 1097 44.90 33.16 -11.56
N ASP A 1098 46.00 32.72 -12.16
CA ASP A 1098 46.87 33.60 -12.93
C ASP A 1098 46.49 33.52 -14.41
N ILE A 1099 46.24 34.67 -15.02
CA ILE A 1099 45.73 34.84 -16.38
C ILE A 1099 46.89 35.29 -17.27
N TYR A 1100 47.28 34.43 -18.21
CA TYR A 1100 48.37 34.66 -19.16
C TYR A 1100 47.89 35.03 -20.57
N ASP A 1101 46.57 35.21 -20.74
CA ASP A 1101 45.96 35.41 -22.05
C ASP A 1101 46.31 36.79 -22.65
N GLN A 1102 47.06 36.78 -23.76
CA GLN A 1102 47.54 37.99 -24.45
C GLN A 1102 46.42 38.97 -24.83
N GLN A 1103 45.20 38.52 -25.14
CA GLN A 1103 44.09 39.42 -25.48
C GLN A 1103 43.58 40.16 -24.25
N PHE A 1104 43.61 39.51 -23.09
CA PHE A 1104 43.26 40.10 -21.80
C PHE A 1104 44.37 41.05 -21.33
N LEU A 1105 45.64 40.64 -21.44
CA LEU A 1105 46.83 41.42 -21.05
C LEU A 1105 47.02 42.69 -21.88
N THR A 1106 46.52 42.71 -23.13
CA THR A 1106 46.59 43.87 -24.03
C THR A 1106 45.29 44.68 -24.10
N GLY A 1107 44.28 44.34 -23.27
CA GLY A 1107 43.02 45.10 -23.19
C GLY A 1107 42.10 44.98 -24.39
N LYS A 1108 42.36 44.02 -25.28
CA LYS A 1108 41.48 43.72 -26.41
C LYS A 1108 40.20 43.01 -25.98
N THR A 1109 40.21 42.40 -24.80
CA THR A 1109 39.00 41.86 -24.17
C THR A 1109 39.03 42.10 -22.65
N ASN A 1110 37.93 42.60 -22.12
CA ASN A 1110 37.76 42.94 -20.71
C ASN A 1110 36.80 41.95 -20.02
N LEU A 1111 36.32 40.96 -20.77
CA LEU A 1111 35.29 40.03 -20.33
C LEU A 1111 35.94 38.73 -19.87
N TYR A 1112 35.92 38.48 -18.57
CA TYR A 1112 36.19 37.16 -18.01
C TYR A 1112 34.93 36.63 -17.36
N THR A 1113 34.46 35.45 -17.80
CA THR A 1113 33.18 34.89 -17.36
C THR A 1113 33.43 33.67 -16.49
N ILE A 1114 33.14 33.78 -15.20
CA ILE A 1114 33.24 32.65 -14.27
C ILE A 1114 31.94 31.86 -14.32
N THR A 1115 32.04 30.59 -14.69
CA THR A 1115 30.89 29.69 -14.89
C THR A 1115 30.87 28.50 -13.94
N ASP A 1116 31.91 28.35 -13.10
CA ASP A 1116 31.99 27.28 -12.11
C ASP A 1116 30.93 27.48 -11.01
N LYS A 1117 29.93 26.58 -11.02
CA LYS A 1117 28.80 26.61 -10.11
C LYS A 1117 29.20 26.43 -8.64
N ASN A 1118 30.32 25.76 -8.34
CA ASN A 1118 30.76 25.54 -6.95
C ASN A 1118 31.42 26.80 -6.38
N VAL A 1119 32.16 27.54 -7.21
CA VAL A 1119 32.72 28.85 -6.85
C VAL A 1119 31.60 29.88 -6.66
N LEU A 1120 30.64 29.93 -7.58
CA LEU A 1120 29.51 30.87 -7.52
C LEU A 1120 28.54 30.56 -6.36
N LYS A 1121 28.44 29.31 -5.91
CA LYS A 1121 27.69 28.91 -4.70
C LYS A 1121 28.27 29.47 -3.41
N LYS A 1122 29.59 29.72 -3.35
CA LYS A 1122 30.26 30.32 -2.18
C LYS A 1122 30.01 31.83 -2.05
N LYS A 1123 29.21 32.42 -2.96
CA LYS A 1123 28.81 33.83 -2.98
C LYS A 1123 30.00 34.80 -2.90
N PRO A 1124 30.91 34.77 -3.91
CA PRO A 1124 32.00 35.73 -3.96
C PRO A 1124 31.45 37.16 -3.92
N TYR A 1125 32.07 37.97 -3.08
CA TYR A 1125 31.64 39.32 -2.74
C TYR A 1125 32.45 40.36 -3.53
N LYS A 1126 33.75 40.11 -3.71
CA LYS A 1126 34.64 40.97 -4.51
C LYS A 1126 35.66 40.15 -5.28
N TYR A 1127 36.26 40.78 -6.28
CA TYR A 1127 37.38 40.24 -7.03
C TYR A 1127 38.58 41.19 -7.03
N ILE A 1128 39.75 40.61 -7.24
CA ILE A 1128 41.03 41.28 -7.21
C ILE A 1128 41.75 40.99 -8.51
N LEU A 1129 42.38 42.01 -9.08
CA LEU A 1129 43.23 41.94 -10.25
C LEU A 1129 44.60 42.52 -9.93
N CYS A 1130 45.68 41.78 -10.19
CA CYS A 1130 47.04 42.26 -10.04
C CYS A 1130 47.84 42.02 -11.32
N PRO A 1131 47.83 42.96 -12.27
CA PRO A 1131 48.64 42.88 -13.48
C PRO A 1131 50.14 42.96 -13.19
N LYS A 1132 50.92 42.04 -13.80
CA LYS A 1132 52.38 41.99 -13.73
C LYS A 1132 53.01 42.52 -15.01
N LEU A 1133 53.77 43.60 -14.91
CA LEU A 1133 54.50 44.19 -16.04
C LEU A 1133 55.72 43.33 -16.40
N SER A 1134 55.98 43.13 -17.70
CA SER A 1134 57.07 42.26 -18.18
C SER A 1134 58.47 42.69 -17.74
N ASN A 1135 58.66 43.96 -17.36
CA ASN A 1135 59.96 44.55 -17.03
C ASN A 1135 60.04 45.12 -15.60
N SER A 1136 59.08 44.81 -14.70
CA SER A 1136 59.07 45.31 -13.32
C SER A 1136 58.81 44.21 -12.30
N SER A 1137 59.54 44.22 -11.18
CA SER A 1137 59.33 43.32 -10.05
C SER A 1137 58.12 43.66 -9.18
N GLU A 1138 57.42 44.78 -9.44
CA GLU A 1138 56.20 45.17 -8.70
C GLU A 1138 54.90 44.84 -9.49
N THR A 1139 53.83 44.53 -8.77
CA THR A 1139 52.47 44.29 -9.29
C THR A 1139 51.50 45.27 -8.63
N THR A 1140 50.73 46.02 -9.41
CA THR A 1140 49.71 46.94 -8.88
C THR A 1140 48.40 46.18 -8.66
N ARG A 1141 47.74 46.35 -7.51
CA ARG A 1141 46.57 45.57 -7.09
C ARG A 1141 45.29 46.41 -7.16
N TYR A 1142 44.29 45.91 -7.86
CA TYR A 1142 42.98 46.52 -8.07
C TYR A 1142 41.90 45.62 -7.47
N GLU A 1143 41.09 46.13 -6.55
CA GLU A 1143 39.96 45.39 -5.96
C GLU A 1143 38.62 45.99 -6.40
N LYS A 1144 37.65 45.15 -6.78
CA LYS A 1144 36.29 45.59 -7.13
C LYS A 1144 35.20 44.62 -6.65
N TYR A 1145 34.07 45.17 -6.20
CA TYR A 1145 32.93 44.40 -5.67
C TYR A 1145 32.04 43.86 -6.79
N ILE A 1146 31.40 42.70 -6.56
CA ILE A 1146 30.60 41.99 -7.57
C ILE A 1146 29.11 42.35 -7.44
N GLU A 1147 28.51 42.86 -8.51
CA GLU A 1147 27.07 43.15 -8.57
C GLU A 1147 26.29 42.02 -9.28
N TRP A 1148 25.36 41.37 -8.56
CA TRP A 1148 24.56 40.26 -9.08
C TRP A 1148 23.19 40.72 -9.58
N GLY A 1149 22.91 40.48 -10.86
CA GLY A 1149 21.78 41.08 -11.60
C GLY A 1149 20.35 40.63 -11.28
N ASP A 1150 20.09 39.81 -10.25
CA ASP A 1150 18.76 39.22 -9.97
C ASP A 1150 18.14 39.61 -8.60
N GLN A 1151 18.46 40.76 -8.01
CA GLN A 1151 17.74 41.27 -6.82
C GLN A 1151 16.57 42.19 -7.22
N PRO A 1152 15.38 42.09 -6.59
CA PRO A 1152 14.26 42.96 -6.92
C PRO A 1152 14.56 44.41 -6.51
N PRO A 1153 14.04 45.42 -7.24
CA PRO A 1153 14.20 46.81 -6.84
C PRO A 1153 13.45 47.04 -5.52
N ILE A 1154 14.16 47.58 -4.54
CA ILE A 1154 13.55 48.05 -3.28
C ILE A 1154 12.51 49.11 -3.67
N LYS A 1155 11.23 48.87 -3.32
CA LYS A 1155 10.17 49.86 -3.48
C LYS A 1155 10.57 51.14 -2.73
N LYS A 1156 10.48 52.29 -3.39
CA LYS A 1156 10.71 53.62 -2.78
C LYS A 1156 10.02 53.73 -1.42
N LEU A 1157 10.74 54.23 -0.43
CA LEU A 1157 10.26 54.45 0.93
C LEU A 1157 10.46 55.93 1.25
N THR A 1158 9.34 56.62 1.39
CA THR A 1158 9.23 58.06 1.62
C THR A 1158 9.10 58.30 3.13
N PHE A 1159 10.01 59.07 3.70
CA PHE A 1159 9.95 59.52 5.09
C PHE A 1159 9.24 60.87 5.20
N GLU A 1160 8.40 61.09 6.21
CA GLU A 1160 7.86 62.41 6.56
C GLU A 1160 8.41 62.85 7.91
N LEU A 1161 9.20 63.92 7.93
CA LEU A 1161 9.76 64.48 9.17
C LEU A 1161 8.75 65.40 9.87
N ASN A 1162 8.58 65.24 11.18
CA ASN A 1162 7.70 66.11 11.99
C ASN A 1162 8.46 67.35 12.50
N THR A 1163 8.02 68.54 12.08
CA THR A 1163 8.65 69.82 12.43
C THR A 1163 7.82 70.66 13.42
N SER A 1164 6.82 70.08 14.07
CA SER A 1164 5.84 70.81 14.91
C SER A 1164 6.43 71.55 16.12
N ASN A 1165 7.62 71.16 16.60
CA ASN A 1165 8.30 71.79 17.76
C ASN A 1165 9.45 72.73 17.35
N ILE A 1166 9.49 73.17 16.09
CA ILE A 1166 10.45 74.16 15.60
C ILE A 1166 9.84 75.54 15.73
N ASP A 1167 10.54 76.47 16.39
CA ASP A 1167 10.12 77.86 16.49
C ASP A 1167 10.44 78.60 15.19
N PHE A 1168 9.41 78.89 14.40
CA PHE A 1168 9.56 79.54 13.10
C PHE A 1168 9.57 81.08 13.19
N GLU A 1169 9.58 81.67 14.38
CA GLU A 1169 9.70 83.14 14.55
C GLU A 1169 11.16 83.63 14.48
N GLU A 1170 12.15 82.75 14.68
CA GLU A 1170 13.58 83.06 14.51
C GLU A 1170 14.09 82.83 13.07
N GLU A 1171 14.95 83.72 12.56
CA GLU A 1171 15.56 83.57 11.23
C GLU A 1171 16.84 82.72 11.26
N TYR A 1172 16.74 81.49 10.74
CA TYR A 1172 17.87 80.57 10.60
C TYR A 1172 18.67 80.77 9.29
N LYS A 1173 19.95 80.41 9.28
CA LYS A 1173 20.85 80.45 8.10
C LYS A 1173 20.81 79.15 7.30
N SER A 1174 20.86 78.03 8.01
CA SER A 1174 20.91 76.68 7.45
C SER A 1174 20.52 75.67 8.51
N TRP A 1175 20.23 74.44 8.08
CA TRP A 1175 19.89 73.34 8.95
C TRP A 1175 20.79 72.16 8.68
N ILE A 1176 21.15 71.41 9.71
CA ILE A 1176 21.78 70.10 9.56
C ILE A 1176 20.70 69.05 9.79
N PHE A 1177 20.50 68.18 8.81
CA PHE A 1177 19.70 66.98 8.95
C PHE A 1177 20.62 65.76 8.96
N ALA A 1178 20.47 64.89 9.96
CA ALA A 1178 21.21 63.63 9.99
C ALA A 1178 20.30 62.46 10.37
N ILE A 1179 20.65 61.27 9.91
CA ILE A 1179 20.04 60.01 10.34
C ILE A 1179 21.11 59.25 11.09
N GLU A 1180 20.76 58.76 12.27
CA GLU A 1180 21.64 58.05 13.16
C GLU A 1180 21.13 56.61 13.38
N ASN A 1181 22.04 55.68 13.63
CA ASN A 1181 21.70 54.32 14.05
C ASN A 1181 21.38 54.28 15.56
N GLU A 1182 21.10 53.09 16.10
CA GLU A 1182 20.74 52.90 17.52
C GLU A 1182 21.88 53.21 18.51
N HIS A 1183 23.10 53.41 18.01
CA HIS A 1183 24.29 53.81 18.77
C HIS A 1183 24.60 55.32 18.65
N ASN A 1184 23.69 56.11 18.05
CA ASN A 1184 23.83 57.55 17.79
C ASN A 1184 24.95 57.92 16.79
N GLU A 1185 25.36 56.99 15.92
CA GLU A 1185 26.35 57.25 14.87
C GLU A 1185 25.65 57.75 13.60
N GLU A 1186 26.13 58.85 13.01
CA GLU A 1186 25.56 59.43 11.78
C GLU A 1186 25.79 58.48 10.59
N ILE A 1187 24.70 57.88 10.10
CA ILE A 1187 24.71 57.01 8.93
C ILE A 1187 24.42 57.76 7.63
N LEU A 1188 23.78 58.93 7.73
CA LEU A 1188 23.56 59.88 6.63
C LEU A 1188 23.50 61.30 7.21
N ARG A 1189 24.09 62.28 6.52
CA ARG A 1189 23.96 63.70 6.86
C ARG A 1189 23.76 64.58 5.62
N HIS A 1190 22.87 65.55 5.74
CA HIS A 1190 22.59 66.58 4.76
C HIS A 1190 22.56 67.96 5.42
N ASP A 1191 23.46 68.84 4.98
CA ASP A 1191 23.47 70.24 5.39
C ASP A 1191 22.56 71.04 4.43
N LEU A 1192 21.39 71.39 4.91
CA LEU A 1192 20.32 72.07 4.19
C LEU A 1192 20.56 73.58 4.24
N VAL A 1193 21.35 74.07 3.28
CA VAL A 1193 21.73 75.49 3.16
C VAL A 1193 20.67 76.24 2.34
N ASN A 1194 19.56 76.58 3.00
CA ASN A 1194 18.60 77.66 2.71
C ASN A 1194 17.27 77.34 3.40
N ASN A 1195 16.64 78.32 4.06
CA ASN A 1195 15.36 78.17 4.78
C ASN A 1195 14.15 77.70 3.95
N LYS A 1196 14.32 77.37 2.66
CA LYS A 1196 13.26 76.90 1.78
C LYS A 1196 12.73 75.50 2.13
N TYR A 1197 13.51 74.71 2.87
CA TYR A 1197 13.12 73.34 3.23
C TYR A 1197 12.17 73.26 4.43
N PHE A 1198 12.23 74.26 5.32
CA PHE A 1198 11.43 74.33 6.54
C PHE A 1198 10.79 75.71 6.62
N THR A 1199 9.61 75.86 6.00
CA THR A 1199 8.80 77.09 6.02
C THR A 1199 7.55 76.86 6.88
N ARG A 1200 6.91 77.94 7.38
CA ARG A 1200 5.65 77.82 8.15
C ARG A 1200 4.57 76.97 7.46
N GLU A 1201 4.59 76.92 6.12
CA GLU A 1201 3.60 76.19 5.29
C GLU A 1201 3.99 74.74 4.99
N LYS A 1202 5.30 74.41 4.98
CA LYS A 1202 5.79 73.05 4.73
C LYS A 1202 6.33 72.44 6.02
N LYS A 1203 5.45 71.69 6.70
CA LYS A 1203 5.75 70.99 7.96
C LYS A 1203 6.36 69.59 7.79
N HIS A 1204 6.60 69.16 6.55
CA HIS A 1204 7.08 67.80 6.24
C HIS A 1204 8.12 67.84 5.12
N PHE A 1205 9.18 67.04 5.29
CA PHE A 1205 10.29 66.88 4.36
C PHE A 1205 10.54 65.38 4.09
N THR A 1206 10.95 65.04 2.86
CA THR A 1206 11.07 63.65 2.38
C THR A 1206 12.42 63.33 1.80
N ILE A 1207 12.91 62.12 2.10
CA ILE A 1207 14.16 61.56 1.59
C ILE A 1207 13.88 60.16 1.02
N ASP A 1208 14.40 59.90 -0.18
CA ASP A 1208 14.27 58.64 -0.91
C ASP A 1208 15.67 58.04 -1.20
N ASP A 1209 16.36 57.49 -0.19
CA ASP A 1209 17.64 56.79 -0.37
C ASP A 1209 17.63 55.34 0.18
N PRO A 1210 17.59 54.32 -0.69
CA PRO A 1210 17.59 52.90 -0.31
C PRO A 1210 18.86 52.43 0.43
N LYS A 1211 19.99 53.13 0.31
CA LYS A 1211 21.25 52.74 0.95
C LYS A 1211 21.23 52.98 2.46
N VAL A 1212 20.48 53.98 2.90
CA VAL A 1212 20.36 54.37 4.31
C VAL A 1212 19.53 53.36 5.09
N LEU A 1213 18.46 52.84 4.48
CA LEU A 1213 17.58 51.81 5.05
C LEU A 1213 18.29 50.49 5.37
N ARG A 1214 19.33 50.15 4.59
CA ARG A 1214 20.12 48.93 4.81
C ARG A 1214 21.09 49.05 6.01
N LYS A 1215 21.25 50.25 6.58
CA LYS A 1215 22.10 50.51 7.75
C LYS A 1215 21.31 50.60 9.07
N ASN A 1216 20.08 50.07 9.11
CA ASN A 1216 19.19 50.09 10.28
C ASN A 1216 19.04 51.48 10.91
N PRO A 1217 18.45 52.46 10.19
CA PRO A 1217 18.23 53.80 10.70
C PRO A 1217 17.30 53.77 11.92
N TYR A 1218 17.69 54.43 12.99
CA TYR A 1218 16.97 54.36 14.27
C TYR A 1218 16.32 55.69 14.66
N GLN A 1219 17.02 56.80 14.40
CA GLN A 1219 16.52 58.14 14.68
C GLN A 1219 17.05 59.14 13.66
N TYR A 1220 16.40 60.30 13.59
CA TYR A 1220 16.88 61.42 12.80
C TYR A 1220 17.02 62.68 13.66
N VAL A 1221 17.87 63.57 13.19
CA VAL A 1221 18.31 64.78 13.86
C VAL A 1221 18.05 65.97 12.97
N LEU A 1222 17.57 67.05 13.58
CA LEU A 1222 17.51 68.39 12.99
C LEU A 1222 18.24 69.39 13.89
N TRP A 1223 19.22 70.10 13.35
CA TRP A 1223 20.01 71.06 14.11
C TRP A 1223 20.12 72.41 13.37
N PRO A 1224 19.44 73.47 13.87
CA PRO A 1224 19.45 74.77 13.20
C PRO A 1224 20.73 75.57 13.46
N LEU A 1225 21.22 76.25 12.43
CA LEU A 1225 22.23 77.29 12.53
C LEU A 1225 21.56 78.66 12.37
N LYS A 1226 21.62 79.52 13.37
CA LYS A 1226 21.06 80.88 13.30
C LYS A 1226 21.86 81.79 12.35
N LYS A 1227 21.26 82.87 11.84
CA LYS A 1227 21.96 83.84 10.95
C LYS A 1227 23.23 84.44 11.55
N ASN A 1228 23.27 84.61 12.87
CA ASN A 1228 24.44 85.09 13.60
C ASN A 1228 25.58 84.04 13.72
N GLY A 1229 25.41 82.85 13.13
CA GLY A 1229 26.43 81.80 13.11
C GLY A 1229 26.46 80.90 14.34
N GLN A 1230 25.54 81.08 15.30
CA GLN A 1230 25.42 80.18 16.46
C GLN A 1230 24.40 79.06 16.19
N PHE A 1231 24.74 77.85 16.59
CA PHE A 1231 23.83 76.71 16.52
C PHE A 1231 22.76 76.80 17.61
N GLY A 1232 21.50 76.55 17.25
CA GLY A 1232 20.40 76.38 18.19
C GLY A 1232 20.36 74.98 18.78
N ASP A 1233 19.27 74.61 19.46
CA ASP A 1233 19.17 73.29 20.09
C ASP A 1233 19.02 72.15 19.06
N LYS A 1234 19.81 71.09 19.21
CA LYS A 1234 19.72 69.85 18.42
C LYS A 1234 18.42 69.12 18.79
N LYS A 1235 17.55 68.84 17.82
CA LYS A 1235 16.29 68.11 18.00
C LYS A 1235 16.41 66.70 17.41
N ILE A 1236 16.07 65.68 18.18
CA ILE A 1236 16.23 64.26 17.82
C ILE A 1236 14.87 63.57 17.87
N TYR A 1237 14.57 62.75 16.86
CA TYR A 1237 13.28 62.08 16.69
C TYR A 1237 13.49 60.63 16.30
N ARG A 1238 12.83 59.70 17.00
CA ARG A 1238 12.88 58.28 16.61
C ARG A 1238 12.12 58.03 15.32
N ILE A 1239 12.71 57.20 14.47
CA ILE A 1239 12.09 56.67 13.27
C ILE A 1239 11.19 55.50 13.70
N LYS A 1240 9.92 55.54 13.32
CA LYS A 1240 8.92 54.51 13.68
C LYS A 1240 8.94 53.32 12.74
#